data_AF-A0AAW2H691-F1
#
_entry.id   AF-A0AAW2H691-F1
#
_cell.length_a   1.000
_cell.length_b   1.000
_cell.length_c   1.000
_cell.angle_alpha   90.00
_cell.angle_beta   90.00
_cell.angle_gamma   90.00
#
_symmetry.space_group_name_H-M   'P 1'
#
loop_
_entity.id
_entity.type
_entity.pdbx_description
1 polymer ?
#
loop_
_entity_poly.entity_id
_entity_poly.type
_entity_poly.pdbx_seq_one_letter_code
_entity_poly.pdbx_strand_id
1 'polypeptide(L)'
;MFIHDFLEKEKRAILQRRKSGVYRSQMNINRKTFVLGVGLLNVALGTILAFTYARLHQVTIEYPQRGTLSYSLDIKRSAEYNMYIQLSGFYQTYLKYAKSISISQLKGEATEDIRSCDPLSRDASKIIYPCGLIANSLFQDGFRIENQALDVDNITWPSEKSLIKPTRYRFEQITAPPLWTPYTEVPDLSRNYWLANWLTLAPFPSFRKLYGKVFLEKGRHMLNIESSYPFGSKAVVFSEPSWAGTKNLFLCSVMILAGVLISAFSFVTVDFLTKIGYREGAATMCLSPEECSALACFNLKEYARVYSSLRCSHFEPDALVFCTCHKSSLIFLRNYSLLIKSPDIADVKCHVEEKDEFLLYLEAIVRKNDQDTLRSAIGKNELFWEAYELLEDVVEAATPAGRRLHNIFRMFLFCNRHKKTQFEIDLSHPNLAAAALYNLKEYRKSEEIFEGIVASSVFDIDYIDLYSNILYLNKDARLGLLAQRMLKINSYRPETHVTIGNYYSLKKDHAKAIEYFQKAADLGPRHAISYTLIGHEYMELKDVANAIKFYTKSIRVNEHDYRAWFGMAQAYSSLKMYEYALIFFRRSVDMRPEDGFLWLNMGQAYSKLKRDDALKCFLRAVSLNEVEGLLHAADFHKSMKKYTDAVRFYEKYVHRRGREHKRISAFLNEYFAKVGNKKKAEYYGSLA
;
A
#
# COMPACT_ATOMS: atom_id res chain seq x y z
N MET A 1 -13.48 30.78 -9.72
CA MET A 1 -14.54 30.36 -8.77
C MET A 1 -15.10 28.99 -9.10
N PHE A 2 -15.80 28.79 -10.24
CA PHE A 2 -16.45 27.50 -10.56
C PHE A 2 -15.55 26.25 -10.49
N ILE A 3 -14.31 26.34 -10.98
CA ILE A 3 -13.35 25.22 -10.94
C ILE A 3 -12.84 24.98 -9.51
N HIS A 4 -12.67 26.05 -8.74
CA HIS A 4 -12.19 25.95 -7.36
C HIS A 4 -13.26 25.31 -6.45
N ASP A 5 -14.52 25.73 -6.60
CA ASP A 5 -15.65 25.14 -5.88
C ASP A 5 -15.90 23.68 -6.29
N PHE A 6 -15.74 23.36 -7.58
CA PHE A 6 -15.82 21.97 -8.05
C PHE A 6 -14.72 21.09 -7.44
N LEU A 7 -13.47 21.58 -7.39
CA LEU A 7 -12.34 20.86 -6.82
C LEU A 7 -12.44 20.72 -5.30
N GLU A 8 -12.92 21.76 -4.60
CA GLU A 8 -13.25 21.70 -3.16
C GLU A 8 -14.34 20.67 -2.88
N LYS A 9 -15.39 20.61 -3.71
CA LYS A 9 -16.49 19.65 -3.60
C LYS A 9 -16.03 18.21 -3.83
N GLU A 10 -15.21 17.96 -4.86
CA GLU A 10 -14.59 16.65 -5.10
C GLU A 10 -13.63 16.27 -3.95
N LYS A 11 -12.81 17.22 -3.47
CA LYS A 11 -11.90 17.02 -2.34
C LYS A 11 -12.67 16.64 -1.07
N ARG A 12 -13.77 17.32 -0.75
CA ARG A 12 -14.64 16.97 0.38
C ARG A 12 -15.30 15.61 0.18
N ALA A 13 -15.80 15.30 -1.02
CA ALA A 13 -16.41 13.99 -1.32
C ALA A 13 -15.40 12.83 -1.20
N ILE A 14 -14.14 13.04 -1.57
CA ILE A 14 -13.05 12.07 -1.43
C ILE A 14 -12.66 11.91 0.05
N LEU A 15 -12.45 13.01 0.76
CA LEU A 15 -12.11 12.99 2.19
C LEU A 15 -13.22 12.37 3.05
N GLN A 16 -14.48 12.55 2.66
CA GLN A 16 -15.66 11.97 3.32
C GLN A 16 -16.05 10.57 2.78
N ARG A 17 -15.31 10.01 1.81
CA ARG A 17 -15.63 8.74 1.13
C ARG A 17 -17.05 8.68 0.53
N ARG A 18 -17.61 9.83 0.14
CA ARG A 18 -18.95 10.02 -0.46
C ARG A 18 -18.94 10.04 -1.99
N LYS A 19 -17.77 9.84 -2.62
CA LYS A 19 -17.69 9.69 -4.07
C LYS A 19 -18.59 8.53 -4.50
N SER A 20 -19.48 8.77 -5.47
CA SER A 20 -20.37 7.74 -5.99
C SER A 20 -19.53 6.57 -6.51
N GLY A 21 -19.62 5.45 -5.82
CA GLY A 21 -18.92 4.22 -6.16
C GLY A 21 -19.93 3.11 -6.38
N VAL A 22 -19.84 2.42 -7.51
CA VAL A 22 -20.65 1.22 -7.72
C VAL A 22 -19.99 0.06 -6.98
N TYR A 23 -20.59 -0.36 -5.86
CA TYR A 23 -20.23 -1.62 -5.22
C TYR A 23 -20.70 -2.77 -6.12
N ARG A 24 -19.78 -3.36 -6.86
CA ARG A 24 -20.06 -4.56 -7.66
C ARG A 24 -20.05 -5.76 -6.72
N SER A 25 -21.21 -6.32 -6.40
CA SER A 25 -21.28 -7.57 -5.63
C SER A 25 -20.50 -8.68 -6.35
N GLN A 26 -19.88 -9.56 -5.57
CA GLN A 26 -19.15 -10.70 -6.12
C GLN A 26 -20.16 -11.73 -6.64
N MET A 27 -20.25 -11.79 -7.98
CA MET A 27 -20.59 -12.95 -8.81
C MET A 27 -22.06 -13.40 -8.93
N ASN A 28 -22.94 -12.50 -9.37
CA ASN A 28 -24.26 -12.86 -9.95
C ASN A 28 -24.14 -13.81 -11.15
N ILE A 29 -25.13 -14.69 -11.34
CA ILE A 29 -25.26 -15.57 -12.53
C ILE A 29 -25.12 -14.80 -13.86
N ASN A 30 -25.71 -13.60 -13.94
CA ASN A 30 -25.62 -12.73 -15.13
C ASN A 30 -24.19 -12.29 -15.47
N ARG A 31 -23.30 -12.23 -14.48
CA ARG A 31 -21.90 -11.89 -14.71
C ARG A 31 -21.10 -13.08 -15.22
N LYS A 32 -21.51 -14.30 -14.90
CA LYS A 32 -20.89 -15.54 -15.39
C LYS A 32 -21.27 -15.81 -16.85
N THR A 33 -22.53 -15.61 -17.22
CA THR A 33 -22.96 -15.63 -18.63
C THR A 33 -22.26 -14.53 -19.44
N PHE A 34 -22.05 -13.35 -18.86
CA PHE A 34 -21.25 -12.30 -19.47
C PHE A 34 -19.78 -12.71 -19.68
N VAL A 35 -19.12 -13.29 -18.67
CA VAL A 35 -17.72 -13.76 -18.78
C VAL A 35 -17.59 -14.87 -19.84
N LEU A 36 -18.54 -15.81 -19.89
CA LEU A 36 -18.61 -16.81 -20.96
C LEU A 36 -18.78 -16.15 -22.33
N GLY A 37 -19.65 -15.15 -22.45
CA GLY A 37 -19.84 -14.38 -23.67
C GLY A 37 -18.55 -13.68 -24.13
N VAL A 38 -17.79 -13.10 -23.20
CA VAL A 38 -16.47 -12.50 -23.49
C VAL A 38 -15.47 -13.56 -23.96
N GLY A 39 -15.45 -14.75 -23.34
CA GLY A 39 -14.61 -15.86 -23.76
C GLY A 39 -14.89 -16.31 -25.19
N LEU A 40 -16.17 -16.55 -25.52
CA LEU A 40 -16.61 -16.94 -26.87
C LEU A 40 -16.33 -15.85 -27.91
N LEU A 41 -16.55 -14.58 -27.57
CA LEU A 41 -16.24 -13.46 -28.44
C LEU A 41 -14.74 -13.38 -28.78
N ASN A 42 -13.86 -13.59 -27.79
CA ASN A 42 -12.41 -13.60 -28.03
C ASN A 42 -11.97 -14.74 -28.96
N VAL A 43 -12.58 -15.92 -28.81
CA VAL A 43 -12.33 -17.03 -29.74
C VAL A 43 -12.78 -16.66 -31.15
N ALA A 44 -13.98 -16.10 -31.31
CA ALA A 44 -14.51 -15.69 -32.61
C ALA A 44 -13.67 -14.59 -33.28
N LEU A 45 -13.27 -13.56 -32.54
CA LEU A 45 -12.40 -12.50 -33.06
C LEU A 45 -11.01 -13.04 -33.42
N GLY A 46 -10.44 -13.91 -32.58
CA GLY A 46 -9.16 -14.56 -32.82
C GLY A 46 -9.18 -15.45 -34.06
N THR A 47 -10.25 -16.20 -34.32
CA THR A 47 -10.38 -17.03 -35.53
C THR A 47 -10.58 -16.20 -36.79
N ILE A 48 -11.38 -15.13 -36.73
CA ILE A 48 -11.52 -14.17 -37.85
C ILE A 48 -10.15 -13.59 -38.20
N LEU A 49 -9.38 -13.15 -37.20
CA LEU A 49 -8.05 -12.59 -37.40
C LEU A 49 -7.05 -13.63 -37.93
N ALA A 50 -7.12 -14.88 -37.45
CA ALA A 50 -6.30 -15.95 -37.99
C ALA A 50 -6.61 -16.20 -39.47
N PHE A 51 -7.88 -16.14 -39.86
CA PHE A 51 -8.33 -16.33 -41.23
C PHE A 51 -7.91 -15.18 -42.16
N THR A 52 -7.96 -13.93 -41.67
CA THR A 52 -7.45 -12.78 -42.45
C THR A 52 -5.94 -12.92 -42.67
N TYR A 53 -5.16 -13.27 -41.65
CA TYR A 53 -3.72 -13.50 -41.80
C TYR A 53 -3.36 -14.73 -42.63
N ALA A 54 -4.18 -15.77 -42.62
CA ALA A 54 -3.99 -16.95 -43.46
C ALA A 54 -4.19 -16.62 -44.95
N ARG A 55 -5.12 -15.70 -45.26
CA ARG A 55 -5.40 -15.23 -46.62
C ARG A 55 -4.44 -14.16 -47.12
N LEU A 56 -3.77 -13.45 -46.21
CA LEU A 56 -2.83 -12.38 -46.54
C LEU A 56 -1.60 -12.94 -47.26
N HIS A 57 -1.35 -12.45 -48.46
CA HIS A 57 -0.13 -12.78 -49.19
C HIS A 57 1.03 -11.90 -48.71
N GLN A 58 2.11 -12.54 -48.26
CA GLN A 58 3.34 -11.87 -47.86
C GLN A 58 4.54 -12.68 -48.37
N VAL A 59 5.50 -11.98 -48.97
CA VAL A 59 6.76 -12.54 -49.44
C VAL A 59 7.90 -11.81 -48.74
N THR A 60 8.87 -12.54 -48.21
CA THR A 60 10.06 -11.98 -47.52
C THR A 60 11.30 -12.50 -48.23
N ILE A 61 12.17 -11.58 -48.64
CA ILE A 61 13.38 -11.87 -49.41
C ILE A 61 14.57 -11.32 -48.63
N GLU A 62 15.43 -12.21 -48.13
CA GLU A 62 16.69 -11.83 -47.50
C GLU A 62 17.75 -11.59 -48.57
N TYR A 63 18.58 -10.56 -48.38
CA TYR A 63 19.58 -10.15 -49.37
C TYR A 63 20.90 -9.75 -48.70
N PRO A 64 22.05 -9.88 -49.41
CA PRO A 64 23.37 -9.65 -48.82
C PRO A 64 23.63 -8.18 -48.48
N GLN A 65 24.62 -7.94 -47.62
CA GLN A 65 24.98 -6.59 -47.16
C GLN A 65 25.58 -5.69 -48.25
N ARG A 66 26.27 -6.26 -49.24
CA ARG A 66 26.85 -5.54 -50.38
C ARG A 66 26.64 -6.32 -51.67
N GLY A 67 26.38 -5.59 -52.76
CA GLY A 67 26.26 -6.14 -54.12
C GLY A 67 24.85 -6.06 -54.68
N THR A 68 24.64 -6.69 -55.84
CA THR A 68 23.35 -6.70 -56.55
C THR A 68 22.69 -8.07 -56.47
N LEU A 69 21.39 -8.11 -56.18
CA LEU A 69 20.59 -9.34 -56.19
C LEU A 69 19.40 -9.16 -57.14
N SER A 70 19.25 -10.06 -58.10
CA SER A 70 18.07 -10.17 -58.95
C SER A 70 17.23 -11.35 -58.48
N TYR A 71 15.98 -11.10 -58.09
CA TYR A 71 15.07 -12.11 -57.56
C TYR A 71 13.77 -12.13 -58.36
N SER A 72 13.33 -13.33 -58.79
CA SER A 72 12.04 -13.52 -59.45
C SER A 72 10.92 -13.57 -58.41
N LEU A 73 10.20 -12.47 -58.27
CA LEU A 73 9.05 -12.33 -57.37
C LEU A 73 7.80 -12.95 -58.01
N ASP A 74 7.29 -14.03 -57.42
CA ASP A 74 6.07 -14.70 -57.88
C ASP A 74 4.84 -14.16 -57.15
N ILE A 75 4.04 -13.34 -57.84
CA ILE A 75 2.86 -12.68 -57.30
C ILE A 75 1.61 -13.51 -57.59
N LYS A 76 0.95 -13.97 -56.53
CA LYS A 76 -0.22 -14.86 -56.64
C LYS A 76 -1.52 -14.14 -57.01
N ARG A 77 -1.63 -12.84 -56.71
CA ARG A 77 -2.83 -12.02 -56.91
C ARG A 77 -2.46 -10.60 -57.30
N SER A 78 -3.17 -10.05 -58.29
CA SER A 78 -3.03 -8.65 -58.68
C SER A 78 -3.59 -7.74 -57.60
N ALA A 79 -2.74 -6.94 -56.96
CA ALA A 79 -3.12 -6.03 -55.88
C ALA A 79 -2.05 -4.94 -55.69
N GLU A 80 -2.39 -3.93 -54.90
CA GLU A 80 -1.39 -3.01 -54.34
C GLU A 80 -0.64 -3.71 -53.20
N TYR A 81 0.69 -3.70 -53.26
CA TYR A 81 1.56 -4.25 -52.24
C TYR A 81 2.32 -3.14 -51.54
N ASN A 82 2.34 -3.20 -50.21
CA ASN A 82 3.25 -2.40 -49.39
C ASN A 82 4.61 -3.10 -49.36
N MET A 83 5.64 -2.36 -49.76
CA MET A 83 7.02 -2.81 -49.70
C MET A 83 7.66 -2.28 -48.43
N TYR A 84 8.04 -3.18 -47.53
CA TYR A 84 8.75 -2.86 -46.30
C TYR A 84 10.21 -3.29 -46.38
N ILE A 85 11.10 -2.48 -45.82
CA ILE A 85 12.43 -2.95 -45.44
C ILE A 85 12.35 -3.50 -44.02
N GLN A 86 12.89 -4.69 -43.81
CA GLN A 86 13.04 -5.33 -42.51
C GLN A 86 14.53 -5.35 -42.15
N LEU A 87 14.85 -4.73 -41.02
CA LEU A 87 16.20 -4.72 -40.46
C LEU A 87 16.18 -5.48 -39.14
N SER A 88 17.16 -6.35 -38.94
CA SER A 88 17.35 -7.11 -37.71
C SER A 88 18.76 -6.91 -37.16
N GLY A 89 18.87 -6.79 -35.83
CA GLY A 89 20.13 -6.49 -35.16
C GLY A 89 20.52 -5.01 -35.21
N PHE A 90 19.56 -4.11 -35.43
CA PHE A 90 19.78 -2.66 -35.46
C PHE A 90 19.00 -1.96 -34.34
N TYR A 91 19.68 -1.33 -33.38
CA TYR A 91 19.09 -0.86 -32.13
C TYR A 91 18.76 0.64 -32.15
N GLN A 92 17.60 1.01 -32.71
CA GLN A 92 17.12 2.39 -32.74
C GLN A 92 16.78 2.98 -31.35
N THR A 93 16.51 2.13 -30.35
CA THR A 93 16.18 2.54 -28.99
C THR A 93 17.39 2.78 -28.09
N TYR A 94 18.61 2.53 -28.59
CA TYR A 94 19.80 2.80 -27.79
C TYR A 94 19.86 4.28 -27.40
N LEU A 95 20.04 4.58 -26.12
CA LEU A 95 19.83 5.92 -25.56
C LEU A 95 20.65 7.01 -26.29
N LYS A 96 21.91 6.71 -26.64
CA LYS A 96 22.75 7.66 -27.38
C LYS A 96 22.26 7.85 -28.81
N TYR A 97 21.79 6.80 -29.47
CA TYR A 97 21.25 6.87 -30.83
C TYR A 97 19.95 7.67 -30.85
N ALA A 98 18.99 7.34 -29.99
CA ALA A 98 17.66 7.97 -29.94
C ALA A 98 17.70 9.47 -29.59
N LYS A 99 18.72 9.91 -28.85
CA LYS A 99 18.91 11.33 -28.50
C LYS A 99 19.74 12.10 -29.52
N SER A 100 20.44 11.41 -30.43
CA SER A 100 21.39 12.02 -31.36
C SER A 100 20.68 12.61 -32.58
N ILE A 101 20.01 13.75 -32.36
CA ILE A 101 19.28 14.52 -33.36
C ILE A 101 19.05 15.97 -32.90
N SER A 102 18.95 16.90 -33.86
CA SER A 102 18.56 18.29 -33.61
C SER A 102 17.18 18.58 -34.20
N ILE A 103 16.20 18.83 -33.32
CA ILE A 103 14.83 19.17 -33.71
C ILE A 103 14.79 20.56 -34.37
N SER A 104 15.63 21.50 -33.94
CA SER A 104 15.71 22.84 -34.54
C SER A 104 16.19 22.77 -36.00
N GLN A 105 17.17 21.93 -36.30
CA GLN A 105 17.60 21.71 -37.69
C GLN A 105 16.47 21.15 -38.55
N LEU A 106 15.70 20.16 -38.04
CA LEU A 106 14.56 19.60 -38.78
C LEU A 106 13.47 20.64 -39.05
N LYS A 107 13.22 21.55 -38.10
CA LYS A 107 12.29 22.68 -38.28
C LYS A 107 12.79 23.75 -39.25
N GLY A 108 13.98 23.59 -39.82
CA GLY A 108 14.61 24.50 -40.77
C GLY A 108 15.33 25.69 -40.12
N GLU A 109 15.54 25.68 -38.80
CA GLU A 109 16.25 26.75 -38.09
C GLU A 109 17.77 26.58 -38.23
N ALA A 110 18.47 27.68 -38.51
CA ALA A 110 19.93 27.73 -38.51
C ALA A 110 20.44 28.01 -37.09
N THR A 111 20.82 26.97 -36.35
CA THR A 111 21.22 27.02 -34.93
C THR A 111 22.63 26.49 -34.71
N GLU A 112 23.48 27.24 -34.01
CA GLU A 112 24.85 26.80 -33.71
C GLU A 112 24.98 25.83 -32.53
N ASP A 113 23.96 25.78 -31.66
CA ASP A 113 23.90 24.85 -30.51
C ASP A 113 23.36 23.48 -30.94
N ILE A 114 24.28 22.54 -31.19
CA ILE A 114 24.00 21.22 -31.76
C ILE A 114 24.62 20.10 -30.91
N ARG A 115 24.76 20.33 -29.60
CA ARG A 115 25.34 19.35 -28.65
C ARG A 115 24.54 18.06 -28.58
N SER A 116 23.23 18.11 -28.85
CA SER A 116 22.39 16.91 -28.87
C SER A 116 22.80 15.90 -29.95
N CYS A 117 23.49 16.34 -31.00
CA CYS A 117 23.90 15.49 -32.12
C CYS A 117 25.28 14.83 -31.95
N ASP A 118 25.97 15.05 -30.83
CA ASP A 118 27.29 14.45 -30.61
C ASP A 118 27.22 12.91 -30.71
N PRO A 119 28.20 12.26 -31.38
CA PRO A 119 29.46 12.82 -31.89
C PRO A 119 29.38 13.43 -33.31
N LEU A 120 28.24 13.35 -33.99
CA LEU A 120 28.08 13.78 -35.39
C LEU A 120 27.40 15.16 -35.48
N SER A 121 27.98 16.15 -34.80
CA SER A 121 27.49 17.53 -34.80
C SER A 121 28.19 18.41 -35.85
N ARG A 122 29.50 18.24 -36.03
CA ARG A 122 30.33 19.01 -36.97
C ARG A 122 31.38 18.12 -37.63
N ASP A 123 31.77 18.48 -38.84
CA ASP A 123 32.93 17.94 -39.54
C ASP A 123 33.85 19.11 -39.90
N ALA A 124 35.07 19.09 -39.36
CA ALA A 124 35.98 20.23 -39.31
C ALA A 124 35.28 21.53 -38.82
N SER A 125 35.14 22.54 -39.69
CA SER A 125 34.49 23.82 -39.38
C SER A 125 33.02 23.91 -39.82
N LYS A 126 32.51 22.90 -40.56
CA LYS A 126 31.15 22.90 -41.11
C LYS A 126 30.19 22.10 -40.23
N ILE A 127 28.93 22.53 -40.21
CA ILE A 127 27.86 21.87 -39.48
C ILE A 127 27.35 20.68 -40.30
N ILE A 128 27.20 19.50 -39.68
CA ILE A 128 26.56 18.37 -40.34
C ILE A 128 25.06 18.65 -40.41
N TYR A 129 24.45 18.56 -41.60
CA TYR A 129 23.02 18.75 -41.79
C TYR A 129 22.45 17.58 -42.61
N PRO A 130 21.44 16.83 -42.14
CA PRO A 130 20.95 16.79 -40.76
C PRO A 130 21.95 16.09 -39.83
N CYS A 131 22.20 16.64 -38.64
CA CYS A 131 23.15 16.09 -37.68
C CYS A 131 22.63 14.88 -36.90
N GLY A 132 23.56 14.13 -36.33
CA GLY A 132 23.28 13.05 -35.39
C GLY A 132 23.25 11.65 -36.00
N LEU A 133 23.28 10.65 -35.12
CA LEU A 133 23.41 9.25 -35.49
C LEU A 133 22.20 8.74 -36.29
N ILE A 134 20.99 9.22 -35.98
CA ILE A 134 19.75 8.78 -36.64
C ILE A 134 19.77 9.14 -38.13
N ALA A 135 20.08 10.40 -38.42
CA ALA A 135 20.19 10.91 -39.77
C ALA A 135 21.33 10.25 -40.54
N ASN A 136 22.52 10.16 -39.92
CA ASN A 136 23.69 9.58 -40.58
C ASN A 136 23.45 8.13 -41.02
N SER A 137 22.79 7.31 -40.19
CA SER A 137 22.52 5.91 -40.52
C SER A 137 21.24 5.69 -41.34
N LEU A 138 20.77 6.70 -42.09
CA LEU A 138 19.64 6.58 -43.00
C LEU A 138 19.85 5.40 -43.95
N PHE A 139 18.78 4.64 -44.18
CA PHE A 139 18.79 3.50 -45.09
C PHE A 139 18.94 3.94 -46.55
N GLN A 140 19.87 3.33 -47.31
CA GLN A 140 20.28 3.80 -48.64
C GLN A 140 20.24 2.74 -49.75
N ASP A 141 19.79 1.50 -49.48
CA ASP A 141 19.70 0.50 -50.56
C ASP A 141 18.62 0.88 -51.58
N GLY A 142 18.91 0.57 -52.84
CA GLY A 142 18.04 0.84 -53.99
C GLY A 142 17.24 -0.38 -54.41
N PHE A 143 15.98 -0.18 -54.77
CA PHE A 143 15.10 -1.24 -55.27
C PHE A 143 14.46 -0.83 -56.60
N ARG A 144 14.53 -1.72 -57.59
CA ARG A 144 13.88 -1.54 -58.89
C ARG A 144 13.06 -2.77 -59.23
N ILE A 145 11.80 -2.56 -59.59
CA ILE A 145 10.89 -3.60 -60.07
C ILE A 145 10.66 -3.33 -61.56
N GLU A 146 10.72 -4.37 -62.39
CA GLU A 146 10.53 -4.23 -63.83
C GLU A 146 9.21 -3.52 -64.18
N ASN A 147 9.32 -2.44 -64.96
CA ASN A 147 8.20 -1.66 -65.52
C ASN A 147 7.17 -1.14 -64.50
N GLN A 148 7.53 -1.03 -63.22
CA GLN A 148 6.65 -0.52 -62.16
C GLN A 148 7.38 0.54 -61.32
N ALA A 149 6.72 1.68 -61.13
CA ALA A 149 7.22 2.73 -60.24
C ALA A 149 6.76 2.47 -58.80
N LEU A 150 7.67 2.68 -57.85
CA LEU A 150 7.34 2.69 -56.43
C LEU A 150 6.74 4.05 -56.06
N ASP A 151 5.51 4.06 -55.53
CA ASP A 151 4.90 5.23 -54.92
C ASP A 151 5.48 5.45 -53.52
N VAL A 152 6.10 6.62 -53.34
CA VAL A 152 6.79 7.04 -52.11
C VAL A 152 6.04 8.19 -51.43
N ASP A 153 5.06 8.81 -52.08
CA ASP A 153 4.51 10.11 -51.67
C ASP A 153 3.63 10.06 -50.41
N ASN A 154 3.38 8.88 -49.83
CA ASN A 154 2.62 8.70 -48.58
C ASN A 154 3.15 7.56 -47.70
N ILE A 155 4.48 7.46 -47.57
CA ILE A 155 5.10 6.43 -46.70
C ILE A 155 5.25 6.86 -45.23
N THR A 156 4.90 8.11 -44.89
CA THR A 156 5.03 8.70 -43.54
C THR A 156 3.76 9.38 -43.07
N TRP A 157 3.62 9.53 -41.76
CA TRP A 157 2.52 10.28 -41.17
C TRP A 157 2.59 11.76 -41.57
N PRO A 158 1.46 12.41 -41.93
CA PRO A 158 1.45 13.82 -42.30
C PRO A 158 1.98 14.75 -41.19
N SER A 159 1.76 14.39 -39.93
CA SER A 159 2.27 15.12 -38.76
C SER A 159 3.79 15.10 -38.69
N GLU A 160 4.42 13.95 -38.94
CA GLU A 160 5.88 13.80 -38.95
C GLU A 160 6.50 14.54 -40.14
N LYS A 161 5.88 14.45 -41.32
CA LYS A 161 6.32 15.18 -42.51
C LYS A 161 6.30 16.70 -42.27
N SER A 162 5.28 17.20 -41.58
CA SER A 162 5.13 18.63 -41.29
C SER A 162 6.22 19.21 -40.38
N LEU A 163 6.93 18.35 -39.63
CA LEU A 163 8.04 18.75 -38.76
C LEU A 163 9.29 19.11 -39.56
N ILE A 164 9.47 18.52 -40.74
CA ILE A 164 10.63 18.76 -41.60
C ILE A 164 10.32 19.92 -42.53
N LYS A 165 11.06 21.02 -42.37
CA LYS A 165 10.92 22.22 -43.21
C LYS A 165 12.20 22.48 -44.00
N PRO A 166 12.10 23.23 -45.11
CA PRO A 166 13.28 23.69 -45.83
C PRO A 166 14.23 24.46 -44.90
N THR A 167 15.52 24.19 -45.06
CA THR A 167 16.56 24.77 -44.21
C THR A 167 16.82 26.24 -44.51
N ARG A 168 17.23 26.98 -43.48
CA ARG A 168 17.73 28.36 -43.59
C ARG A 168 19.27 28.45 -43.63
N TYR A 169 19.97 27.32 -43.55
CA TYR A 169 21.43 27.30 -43.69
C TYR A 169 21.87 27.62 -45.11
N ARG A 170 23.06 28.20 -45.25
CA ARG A 170 23.75 28.38 -46.53
C ARG A 170 24.66 27.21 -46.83
N PHE A 171 24.91 26.94 -48.11
CA PHE A 171 25.72 25.80 -48.55
C PHE A 171 27.13 25.79 -47.93
N GLU A 172 27.75 26.95 -47.72
CA GLU A 172 29.10 27.06 -47.16
C GLU A 172 29.18 26.63 -45.69
N GLN A 173 28.05 26.72 -44.97
CA GLN A 173 27.97 26.47 -43.53
C GLN A 173 27.76 24.98 -43.20
N ILE A 174 27.27 24.20 -44.17
CA ILE A 174 26.82 22.83 -43.94
C ILE A 174 27.64 21.81 -44.73
N THR A 175 27.60 20.58 -44.26
CA THR A 175 28.11 19.40 -44.95
C THR A 175 27.17 18.22 -44.74
N ALA A 176 27.22 17.25 -45.66
CA ALA A 176 26.42 16.05 -45.57
C ALA A 176 26.91 15.14 -44.43
N PRO A 177 26.04 14.30 -43.84
CA PRO A 177 26.48 13.24 -42.95
C PRO A 177 27.51 12.32 -43.63
N PRO A 178 28.48 11.75 -42.89
CA PRO A 178 29.57 10.95 -43.47
C PRO A 178 29.13 9.76 -44.35
N LEU A 179 27.98 9.16 -44.07
CA LEU A 179 27.45 8.04 -44.86
C LEU A 179 26.60 8.49 -46.05
N TRP A 180 26.29 9.78 -46.18
CA TRP A 180 25.48 10.30 -47.27
C TRP A 180 26.36 10.69 -48.46
N THR A 181 25.74 10.76 -49.64
CA THR A 181 26.36 11.39 -50.79
C THR A 181 26.60 12.88 -50.48
N PRO A 182 27.81 13.42 -50.72
CA PRO A 182 28.10 14.83 -50.51
C PRO A 182 27.12 15.74 -51.25
N TYR A 183 26.74 16.85 -50.63
CA TYR A 183 25.83 17.81 -51.24
C TYR A 183 26.51 18.62 -52.33
N THR A 184 25.82 18.78 -53.46
CA THR A 184 26.20 19.71 -54.54
C THR A 184 25.50 21.07 -54.41
N GLU A 185 24.34 21.09 -53.77
CA GLU A 185 23.50 22.26 -53.50
C GLU A 185 22.82 22.14 -52.13
N VAL A 186 22.10 23.17 -51.68
CA VAL A 186 21.38 23.12 -50.40
C VAL A 186 20.23 22.09 -50.51
N PRO A 187 20.24 21.01 -49.70
CA PRO A 187 19.27 19.94 -49.85
C PRO A 187 17.90 20.30 -49.26
N ASP A 188 16.84 20.09 -50.04
CA ASP A 188 15.46 20.19 -49.55
C ASP A 188 15.00 18.88 -48.91
N LEU A 189 15.29 18.72 -47.61
CA LEU A 189 14.91 17.53 -46.84
C LEU A 189 13.39 17.39 -46.64
N SER A 190 12.60 18.46 -46.86
CA SER A 190 11.14 18.40 -46.71
C SER A 190 10.46 17.49 -47.74
N ARG A 191 11.14 17.23 -48.87
CA ARG A 191 10.72 16.30 -49.91
C ARG A 191 11.17 14.86 -49.68
N ASN A 192 12.05 14.63 -48.69
CA ASN A 192 12.61 13.31 -48.42
C ASN A 192 11.72 12.51 -47.45
N TYR A 193 10.74 11.78 -47.98
CA TYR A 193 9.85 10.94 -47.19
C TYR A 193 10.56 9.77 -46.50
N TRP A 194 11.64 9.23 -47.08
CA TRP A 194 12.42 8.16 -46.44
C TRP A 194 13.11 8.64 -45.17
N LEU A 195 13.65 9.86 -45.19
CA LEU A 195 14.21 10.48 -43.99
C LEU A 195 13.13 10.63 -42.92
N ALA A 196 11.97 11.21 -43.26
CA ALA A 196 10.87 11.35 -42.31
C ALA A 196 10.45 10.00 -41.69
N ASN A 197 10.38 8.92 -42.49
CA ASN A 197 10.04 7.59 -41.99
C ASN A 197 11.12 7.02 -41.07
N TRP A 198 12.38 7.30 -41.38
CA TRP A 198 13.53 6.82 -40.62
C TRP A 198 13.68 7.50 -39.26
N LEU A 199 13.27 8.78 -39.17
CA LEU A 199 13.28 9.54 -37.92
C LEU A 199 12.32 8.99 -36.87
N THR A 200 11.22 8.36 -37.28
CA THR A 200 10.32 7.66 -36.37
C THR A 200 11.02 6.44 -35.81
N LEU A 201 11.39 6.42 -34.54
CA LEU A 201 12.17 5.30 -33.99
C LEU A 201 11.31 4.05 -33.80
N ALA A 202 11.85 2.89 -34.20
CA ALA A 202 11.24 1.60 -33.92
C ALA A 202 11.63 1.11 -32.50
N PRO A 203 10.70 0.54 -31.74
CA PRO A 203 10.94 0.14 -30.35
C PRO A 203 11.79 -1.14 -30.22
N PHE A 204 11.88 -1.96 -31.27
CA PHE A 204 12.54 -3.27 -31.23
C PHE A 204 13.75 -3.32 -32.18
N PRO A 205 14.76 -4.17 -31.91
CA PRO A 205 15.95 -4.33 -32.77
C PRO A 205 15.67 -4.98 -34.12
N SER A 206 14.51 -5.65 -34.23
CA SER A 206 13.96 -6.14 -35.49
C SER A 206 12.69 -5.35 -35.78
N PHE A 207 12.70 -4.61 -36.87
CA PHE A 207 11.60 -3.71 -37.22
C PHE A 207 11.42 -3.62 -38.73
N ARG A 208 10.26 -3.09 -39.13
CA ARG A 208 9.91 -2.84 -40.52
C ARG A 208 9.69 -1.34 -40.74
N LYS A 209 10.13 -0.84 -41.89
CA LYS A 209 9.85 0.51 -42.37
C LYS A 209 9.23 0.44 -43.75
N LEU A 210 8.14 1.18 -43.96
CA LEU A 210 7.49 1.27 -45.27
C LEU A 210 8.42 2.01 -46.25
N TYR A 211 8.87 1.33 -47.30
CA TYR A 211 9.75 1.91 -48.30
C TYR A 211 8.98 2.56 -49.45
N GLY A 212 7.87 1.93 -49.84
CA GLY A 212 7.00 2.38 -50.93
C GLY A 212 5.81 1.46 -51.12
N LYS A 213 4.91 1.86 -52.01
CA LYS A 213 3.76 1.06 -52.46
C LYS A 213 3.90 0.80 -53.94
N VAL A 214 3.48 -0.38 -54.38
CA VAL A 214 3.56 -0.77 -55.79
C VAL A 214 2.37 -1.63 -56.15
N PHE A 215 1.76 -1.36 -57.30
CA PHE A 215 0.76 -2.24 -57.87
C PHE A 215 1.48 -3.34 -58.66
N LEU A 216 1.22 -4.60 -58.30
CA LEU A 216 1.81 -5.75 -58.98
C LEU A 216 0.70 -6.64 -59.53
N GLU A 217 0.78 -6.94 -60.82
CA GLU A 217 -0.11 -7.90 -61.47
C GLU A 217 0.27 -9.34 -61.10
N LYS A 218 -0.68 -10.26 -61.16
CA LYS A 218 -0.42 -11.69 -60.98
C LYS A 218 0.56 -12.18 -62.05
N GLY A 219 1.69 -12.73 -61.61
CA GLY A 219 2.75 -13.18 -62.50
C GLY A 219 4.14 -13.08 -61.85
N ARG A 220 5.18 -13.33 -62.65
CA ARG A 220 6.57 -13.16 -62.21
C ARG A 220 7.05 -11.77 -62.56
N HIS A 221 7.62 -11.08 -61.57
CA HIS A 221 8.26 -9.78 -61.72
C HIS A 221 9.72 -9.89 -61.26
N MET A 222 10.66 -9.27 -61.97
CA MET A 222 12.03 -9.22 -61.47
C MET A 222 12.21 -8.04 -60.52
N LEU A 223 12.70 -8.35 -59.33
CA LEU A 223 13.17 -7.38 -58.35
C LEU A 223 14.69 -7.32 -58.39
N ASN A 224 15.23 -6.15 -58.73
CA ASN A 224 16.65 -5.85 -58.69
C ASN A 224 16.95 -5.02 -57.44
N ILE A 225 17.81 -5.55 -56.57
CA ILE A 225 18.23 -4.94 -55.31
C ILE A 225 19.68 -4.50 -55.45
N GLU A 226 19.95 -3.22 -55.24
CA GLU A 226 21.30 -2.64 -55.16
C GLU A 226 21.62 -2.33 -53.70
N SER A 227 22.50 -3.14 -53.11
CA SER A 227 22.79 -3.15 -51.67
C SER A 227 24.14 -2.50 -51.37
N SER A 228 24.11 -1.41 -50.59
CA SER A 228 25.28 -0.65 -50.14
C SER A 228 25.32 -0.45 -48.62
N TYR A 229 24.19 -0.66 -47.93
CA TYR A 229 24.01 -0.41 -46.50
C TYR A 229 24.66 -1.51 -45.63
N PRO A 230 25.64 -1.18 -44.76
CA PRO A 230 26.47 -2.19 -44.09
C PRO A 230 25.90 -2.73 -42.76
N PHE A 231 24.77 -2.22 -42.27
CA PHE A 231 24.30 -2.51 -40.91
C PHE A 231 23.20 -3.57 -40.86
N GLY A 232 23.33 -4.49 -39.91
CA GLY A 232 22.31 -5.50 -39.60
C GLY A 232 22.07 -6.53 -40.70
N SER A 233 21.12 -7.43 -40.44
CA SER A 233 20.56 -8.35 -41.43
C SER A 233 19.35 -7.70 -42.09
N LYS A 234 19.26 -7.80 -43.42
CA LYS A 234 18.32 -7.03 -44.24
C LYS A 234 17.41 -7.96 -45.04
N ALA A 235 16.12 -7.62 -45.07
CA ALA A 235 15.16 -8.30 -45.91
C ALA A 235 14.15 -7.30 -46.49
N VAL A 236 13.63 -7.60 -47.68
CA VAL A 236 12.48 -6.89 -48.26
C VAL A 236 11.23 -7.72 -48.02
N VAL A 237 10.17 -7.07 -47.57
CA VAL A 237 8.88 -7.71 -47.31
C VAL A 237 7.82 -7.05 -48.18
N PHE A 238 7.24 -7.81 -49.10
CA PHE A 238 6.03 -7.41 -49.82
C PHE A 238 4.84 -7.96 -49.07
N SER A 239 3.89 -7.10 -48.71
CA SER A 239 2.65 -7.48 -48.03
C SER A 239 1.48 -6.74 -48.64
N GLU A 240 0.39 -7.46 -48.89
CA GLU A 240 -0.91 -6.84 -49.17
C GLU A 240 -1.33 -5.92 -48.00
N PRO A 241 -2.05 -4.82 -48.25
CA PRO A 241 -2.63 -3.99 -47.20
C PRO A 241 -3.66 -4.78 -46.42
N SER A 242 -3.59 -4.67 -45.10
CA SER A 242 -4.54 -5.26 -44.17
C SER A 242 -4.81 -4.29 -43.04
N TRP A 243 -6.07 -4.23 -42.61
CA TRP A 243 -6.48 -3.42 -41.46
C TRP A 243 -5.79 -3.87 -40.16
N ALA A 244 -5.38 -5.15 -40.08
CA ALA A 244 -4.65 -5.70 -38.95
C ALA A 244 -3.13 -5.57 -39.09
N GLY A 245 -2.65 -4.95 -40.17
CA GLY A 245 -1.23 -4.82 -40.48
C GLY A 245 -0.63 -6.09 -41.12
N THR A 246 0.70 -6.19 -41.09
CA THR A 246 1.43 -7.32 -41.68
C THR A 246 1.17 -8.63 -40.93
N LYS A 247 1.43 -9.77 -41.57
CA LYS A 247 1.15 -11.10 -41.01
C LYS A 247 1.78 -11.30 -39.63
N ASN A 248 0.94 -11.43 -38.59
CA ASN A 248 1.37 -11.70 -37.23
C ASN A 248 0.37 -12.61 -36.49
N LEU A 249 0.75 -13.88 -36.30
CA LEU A 249 -0.11 -14.88 -35.65
C LEU A 249 -0.17 -14.75 -34.13
N PHE A 250 0.66 -13.91 -33.50
CA PHE A 250 0.72 -13.81 -32.05
C PHE A 250 -0.62 -13.36 -31.45
N LEU A 251 -1.19 -12.26 -31.97
CA LEU A 251 -2.41 -11.68 -31.42
C LEU A 251 -3.58 -12.67 -31.54
N CYS A 252 -3.74 -13.35 -32.68
CA CYS A 252 -4.81 -14.35 -32.82
C CYS A 252 -4.60 -15.55 -31.89
N SER A 253 -3.37 -16.06 -31.75
CA SER A 253 -3.09 -17.17 -30.83
C SER A 253 -3.39 -16.82 -29.38
N VAL A 254 -3.01 -15.61 -28.94
CA VAL A 254 -3.28 -15.13 -27.57
C VAL A 254 -4.78 -14.95 -27.34
N MET A 255 -5.50 -14.36 -28.30
CA MET A 255 -6.95 -14.17 -28.18
C MET A 255 -7.70 -15.50 -28.09
N ILE A 256 -7.34 -16.47 -28.92
CA ILE A 256 -7.94 -17.81 -28.90
C ILE A 256 -7.63 -18.50 -27.56
N LEU A 257 -6.36 -18.51 -27.12
CA LEU A 257 -5.96 -19.13 -25.87
C LEU A 257 -6.66 -18.50 -24.66
N ALA A 258 -6.67 -17.17 -24.58
CA ALA A 258 -7.35 -16.44 -23.51
C ALA A 258 -8.86 -16.71 -23.53
N GLY A 259 -9.48 -16.70 -24.71
CA GLY A 259 -10.89 -17.03 -24.86
C GLY A 259 -11.24 -18.43 -24.36
N VAL A 260 -10.44 -19.45 -24.73
CA VAL A 260 -10.60 -20.84 -24.26
C VAL A 260 -10.45 -20.94 -22.74
N LEU A 261 -9.42 -20.31 -22.16
CA LEU A 261 -9.20 -20.33 -20.70
C LEU A 261 -10.33 -19.64 -19.93
N ILE A 262 -10.81 -18.48 -20.41
CA ILE A 262 -11.93 -17.75 -19.80
C ILE A 262 -13.20 -18.59 -19.84
N SER A 263 -13.51 -19.20 -20.99
CA SER A 263 -14.68 -20.05 -21.14
C SER A 263 -14.59 -21.31 -20.28
N ALA A 264 -13.43 -21.97 -20.21
CA ALA A 264 -13.22 -23.15 -19.37
C ALA A 264 -13.37 -22.82 -17.88
N PHE A 265 -12.78 -21.71 -17.41
CA PHE A 265 -12.94 -21.26 -16.03
C PHE A 265 -14.39 -20.91 -15.69
N SER A 266 -15.09 -20.24 -16.61
CA SER A 266 -16.53 -19.96 -16.45
C SER A 266 -17.35 -21.24 -16.34
N PHE A 267 -17.02 -22.28 -17.12
CA PHE A 267 -17.72 -23.56 -17.06
C PHE A 267 -17.49 -24.29 -15.74
N VAL A 268 -16.22 -24.42 -15.31
CA VAL A 268 -15.85 -25.08 -14.05
C VAL A 268 -16.50 -24.40 -12.85
N THR A 269 -16.52 -23.07 -12.83
CA THR A 269 -17.14 -22.32 -11.73
C THR A 269 -18.65 -22.44 -11.71
N VAL A 270 -19.31 -22.50 -12.87
CA VAL A 270 -20.76 -22.77 -12.95
C VAL A 270 -21.07 -24.18 -12.45
N ASP A 271 -20.33 -25.20 -12.92
CA ASP A 271 -20.48 -26.60 -12.48
C ASP A 271 -20.26 -26.77 -10.97
N PHE A 272 -19.24 -26.11 -10.40
CA PHE A 272 -19.00 -26.13 -8.96
C PHE A 272 -20.17 -25.53 -8.17
N LEU A 273 -20.72 -24.41 -8.61
CA LEU A 273 -21.80 -23.72 -7.91
C LEU A 273 -23.15 -24.42 -8.05
N THR A 274 -23.44 -25.05 -9.20
CA THR A 274 -24.63 -25.87 -9.37
C THR A 274 -24.57 -27.10 -8.46
N LYS A 275 -23.41 -27.73 -8.31
CA LYS A 275 -23.18 -28.84 -7.36
C LYS A 275 -23.37 -28.44 -5.90
N ILE A 276 -23.04 -27.20 -5.53
CA ILE A 276 -23.22 -26.68 -4.17
C ILE A 276 -24.67 -26.22 -3.89
N GLY A 277 -25.52 -26.12 -4.92
CA GLY A 277 -26.92 -25.74 -4.75
C GLY A 277 -27.12 -24.27 -4.36
N TYR A 278 -26.21 -23.38 -4.76
CA TYR A 278 -26.30 -21.95 -4.44
C TYR A 278 -27.51 -21.30 -5.12
N ARG A 279 -28.54 -20.94 -4.34
CA ARG A 279 -29.69 -20.14 -4.80
C ARG A 279 -29.51 -18.67 -4.42
N GLU A 280 -29.29 -17.82 -5.43
CA GLU A 280 -29.35 -16.37 -5.29
C GLU A 280 -30.81 -15.96 -4.96
N GLY A 281 -31.07 -15.47 -3.75
CA GLY A 281 -32.32 -14.77 -3.41
C GLY A 281 -33.31 -15.47 -2.47
N ALA A 282 -32.96 -16.57 -1.79
CA ALA A 282 -33.81 -17.13 -0.74
C ALA A 282 -33.07 -17.29 0.59
N ALA A 283 -32.64 -16.17 1.15
CA ALA A 283 -32.62 -16.02 2.59
C ALA A 283 -33.65 -14.93 2.93
N THR A 284 -34.94 -15.26 2.82
CA THR A 284 -35.92 -14.66 3.75
C THR A 284 -35.59 -15.24 5.11
N MET A 285 -34.53 -14.71 5.70
CA MET A 285 -34.27 -14.88 7.11
C MET A 285 -35.35 -14.02 7.75
N CYS A 286 -36.39 -14.66 8.30
CA CYS A 286 -37.36 -13.97 9.14
C CYS A 286 -36.61 -13.56 10.41
N LEU A 287 -35.89 -12.45 10.29
CA LEU A 287 -35.12 -11.90 11.39
C LEU A 287 -36.08 -11.31 12.41
N SER A 288 -35.88 -11.66 13.67
CA SER A 288 -36.61 -11.02 14.76
C SER A 288 -36.36 -9.50 14.73
N PRO A 289 -37.24 -8.68 15.35
CA PRO A 289 -37.00 -7.24 15.46
C PRO A 289 -35.62 -6.88 16.05
N GLU A 290 -35.08 -7.76 16.90
CA GLU A 290 -33.76 -7.63 17.54
C GLU A 290 -32.61 -7.90 16.56
N GLU A 291 -32.75 -8.89 15.67
CA GLU A 291 -31.78 -9.18 14.62
C GLU A 291 -31.76 -8.10 13.54
N CYS A 292 -32.91 -7.47 13.26
CA CYS A 292 -32.98 -6.28 12.40
C CYS A 292 -32.25 -5.07 13.02
N SER A 293 -32.38 -4.85 14.33
CA SER A 293 -31.61 -3.81 15.02
C SER A 293 -30.10 -4.11 15.05
N ALA A 294 -29.73 -5.39 15.19
CA ALA A 294 -28.34 -5.82 15.12
C ALA A 294 -27.74 -5.62 13.73
N LEU A 295 -28.49 -5.90 12.66
CA LEU A 295 -28.05 -5.69 11.28
C LEU A 295 -27.98 -4.19 10.90
N ALA A 296 -28.86 -3.36 11.47
CA ALA A 296 -28.84 -1.91 11.32
C ALA A 296 -27.63 -1.27 12.03
N CYS A 297 -27.19 -1.82 13.16
CA CYS A 297 -25.91 -1.49 13.78
C CYS A 297 -24.70 -2.01 12.96
N PHE A 298 -24.88 -3.13 12.23
CA PHE A 298 -23.83 -3.84 11.48
C PHE A 298 -23.43 -3.17 10.13
N ASN A 299 -24.36 -2.51 9.41
CA ASN A 299 -24.11 -2.02 8.04
C ASN A 299 -24.52 -0.54 7.82
N LEU A 300 -23.63 0.40 8.14
CA LEU A 300 -23.80 1.84 7.87
C LEU A 300 -24.00 2.22 6.37
N LYS A 301 -23.85 1.28 5.41
CA LYS A 301 -24.06 1.51 3.96
C LYS A 301 -25.35 0.92 3.38
N GLU A 302 -26.01 -0.03 4.05
CA GLU A 302 -27.26 -0.67 3.55
C GLU A 302 -28.54 0.03 4.06
N TYR A 303 -28.39 1.17 4.75
CA TYR A 303 -29.47 1.96 5.36
C TYR A 303 -30.59 2.40 4.40
N ALA A 304 -30.28 2.60 3.11
CA ALA A 304 -31.28 3.01 2.12
C ALA A 304 -32.43 2.00 1.96
N ARG A 305 -32.14 0.70 2.14
CA ARG A 305 -33.16 -0.36 2.07
C ARG A 305 -34.01 -0.39 3.34
N VAL A 306 -33.39 -0.25 4.51
CA VAL A 306 -34.07 -0.27 5.82
C VAL A 306 -34.97 0.96 6.01
N TYR A 307 -34.56 2.13 5.51
CA TYR A 307 -35.38 3.34 5.52
C TYR A 307 -36.69 3.17 4.74
N SER A 308 -36.64 2.48 3.58
CA SER A 308 -37.82 2.25 2.74
C SER A 308 -38.87 1.36 3.40
N SER A 309 -38.45 0.48 4.32
CA SER A 309 -39.32 -0.42 5.09
C SER A 309 -39.87 0.17 6.40
N LEU A 310 -39.32 1.28 6.90
CA LEU A 310 -39.71 1.91 8.17
C LEU A 310 -40.67 3.11 7.97
N ARG A 311 -41.60 3.03 7.00
CA ARG A 311 -42.60 4.08 6.76
C ARG A 311 -43.66 4.08 7.87
N CYS A 312 -43.89 5.24 8.48
CA CYS A 312 -45.04 5.47 9.35
C CYS A 312 -46.27 5.83 8.48
N SER A 313 -47.42 5.24 8.78
CA SER A 313 -48.67 5.40 8.01
C SER A 313 -49.31 6.80 8.08
N HIS A 314 -48.74 7.73 8.84
CA HIS A 314 -49.36 9.03 9.15
C HIS A 314 -48.79 10.25 8.40
N PHE A 315 -47.82 10.12 7.48
CA PHE A 315 -47.13 11.30 6.94
C PHE A 315 -46.85 11.28 5.43
N GLU A 316 -46.92 12.48 4.83
CA GLU A 316 -46.55 12.77 3.44
C GLU A 316 -45.02 12.77 3.22
N PRO A 317 -44.56 12.39 2.01
CA PRO A 317 -43.17 12.01 1.72
C PRO A 317 -42.12 13.14 1.78
N ASP A 318 -42.53 14.41 1.79
CA ASP A 318 -41.62 15.54 1.53
C ASP A 318 -41.33 16.45 2.76
N ALA A 319 -41.84 16.13 3.95
CA ALA A 319 -41.54 16.86 5.18
C ALA A 319 -40.74 16.00 6.19
N LEU A 320 -39.58 16.51 6.65
CA LEU A 320 -38.74 15.89 7.69
C LEU A 320 -39.36 16.11 9.09
N VAL A 321 -40.17 15.15 9.55
CA VAL A 321 -40.82 15.17 10.88
C VAL A 321 -40.34 13.98 11.72
N PHE A 322 -39.79 14.26 12.90
CA PHE A 322 -39.40 13.23 13.87
C PHE A 322 -40.66 12.72 14.61
N CYS A 323 -40.99 11.42 14.53
CA CYS A 323 -42.15 10.82 15.20
C CYS A 323 -41.68 9.91 16.34
N THR A 324 -42.41 9.94 17.44
CA THR A 324 -42.19 9.13 18.65
C THR A 324 -43.17 7.96 18.78
N CYS A 325 -43.87 7.62 17.70
CA CYS A 325 -45.00 6.68 17.67
C CYS A 325 -44.65 5.16 17.78
N HIS A 326 -43.37 4.76 17.87
CA HIS A 326 -42.93 3.35 17.94
C HIS A 326 -41.88 3.12 19.04
N LYS A 327 -41.57 1.86 19.41
CA LYS A 327 -40.59 1.54 20.49
C LYS A 327 -39.23 2.24 20.29
N SER A 328 -38.59 2.65 21.39
CA SER A 328 -37.44 3.60 21.41
C SER A 328 -36.27 3.26 20.48
N SER A 329 -35.91 1.98 20.32
CA SER A 329 -34.79 1.56 19.47
C SER A 329 -35.02 1.78 17.97
N LEU A 330 -36.27 1.71 17.51
CA LEU A 330 -36.65 1.96 16.12
C LEU A 330 -36.72 3.47 15.81
N ILE A 331 -37.06 4.28 16.81
CA ILE A 331 -37.03 5.75 16.74
C ILE A 331 -35.59 6.22 16.53
N PHE A 332 -34.64 5.68 17.30
CA PHE A 332 -33.21 6.01 17.21
C PHE A 332 -32.67 5.84 15.79
N LEU A 333 -32.85 4.66 15.20
CA LEU A 333 -32.34 4.32 13.87
C LEU A 333 -32.99 5.20 12.78
N ARG A 334 -34.29 5.50 12.92
CA ARG A 334 -35.02 6.35 11.98
C ARG A 334 -34.55 7.80 12.04
N ASN A 335 -34.47 8.38 13.24
CA ASN A 335 -34.12 9.79 13.43
C ASN A 335 -32.65 10.07 13.07
N TYR A 336 -31.75 9.14 13.40
CA TYR A 336 -30.35 9.20 12.99
C TYR A 336 -30.19 9.11 11.46
N SER A 337 -30.98 8.26 10.79
CA SER A 337 -30.97 8.15 9.32
C SER A 337 -31.43 9.44 8.61
N LEU A 338 -32.39 10.17 9.22
CA LEU A 338 -32.90 11.46 8.70
C LEU A 338 -31.85 12.57 8.84
N LEU A 339 -31.12 12.62 9.96
CA LEU A 339 -30.01 13.56 10.19
C LEU A 339 -28.87 13.39 9.17
N ILE A 340 -28.52 12.15 8.83
CA ILE A 340 -27.48 11.86 7.83
C ILE A 340 -27.91 12.33 6.42
N LYS A 341 -29.21 12.30 6.12
CA LYS A 341 -29.76 12.63 4.79
C LYS A 341 -29.78 14.14 4.51
N SER A 342 -29.90 14.98 5.53
CA SER A 342 -29.99 16.44 5.41
C SER A 342 -29.05 17.14 6.40
N PRO A 343 -27.78 17.43 6.03
CA PRO A 343 -26.83 18.07 6.95
C PRO A 343 -26.98 19.61 7.05
N ASP A 344 -27.76 20.24 6.18
CA ASP A 344 -28.04 21.69 6.19
C ASP A 344 -29.42 21.96 6.85
N ILE A 345 -29.63 21.48 8.06
CA ILE A 345 -30.86 21.74 8.81
C ILE A 345 -30.67 23.01 9.62
N ALA A 346 -31.40 24.06 9.22
CA ALA A 346 -31.44 25.32 9.97
C ALA A 346 -32.38 25.26 11.18
N ASP A 347 -33.36 24.33 11.21
CA ASP A 347 -34.35 24.26 12.27
C ASP A 347 -34.97 22.86 12.44
N VAL A 348 -35.15 22.42 13.70
CA VAL A 348 -35.72 21.10 14.05
C VAL A 348 -37.14 21.31 14.60
N LYS A 349 -38.17 20.94 13.83
CA LYS A 349 -39.55 20.93 14.33
C LYS A 349 -39.88 19.60 14.99
N CYS A 350 -39.84 19.57 16.33
CA CYS A 350 -40.35 18.46 17.14
C CYS A 350 -41.77 18.78 17.61
N HIS A 351 -42.71 17.83 17.44
CA HIS A 351 -44.14 18.05 17.73
C HIS A 351 -44.59 17.48 19.09
N VAL A 352 -43.71 17.47 20.11
CA VAL A 352 -44.06 17.09 21.50
C VAL A 352 -43.23 17.93 22.48
N GLU A 353 -43.84 18.30 23.61
CA GLU A 353 -43.24 19.13 24.68
C GLU A 353 -42.08 18.44 25.44
N GLU A 354 -41.98 17.10 25.42
CA GLU A 354 -40.88 16.35 26.04
C GLU A 354 -39.91 15.75 25.02
N LYS A 355 -38.66 16.23 25.04
CA LYS A 355 -37.54 15.72 24.21
C LYS A 355 -36.74 14.65 24.95
N ASP A 356 -36.35 13.56 24.30
CA ASP A 356 -35.46 12.54 24.88
C ASP A 356 -33.98 12.99 24.84
N GLU A 357 -33.10 12.27 25.56
CA GLU A 357 -31.66 12.59 25.67
C GLU A 357 -30.97 12.70 24.30
N PHE A 358 -31.41 11.89 23.34
CA PHE A 358 -30.81 11.81 22.01
C PHE A 358 -31.28 12.96 21.10
N LEU A 359 -32.55 13.33 21.17
CA LEU A 359 -33.10 14.51 20.49
C LEU A 359 -32.45 15.79 21.04
N LEU A 360 -32.21 15.86 22.35
CA LEU A 360 -31.49 16.97 22.98
C LEU A 360 -30.02 17.03 22.51
N TYR A 361 -29.35 15.88 22.38
CA TYR A 361 -28.00 15.80 21.82
C TYR A 361 -27.93 16.22 20.35
N LEU A 362 -28.88 15.76 19.53
CA LEU A 362 -28.97 16.15 18.12
C LEU A 362 -29.29 17.63 17.95
N GLU A 363 -30.18 18.18 18.78
CA GLU A 363 -30.49 19.61 18.82
C GLU A 363 -29.24 20.43 19.18
N ALA A 364 -28.45 19.96 20.16
CA ALA A 364 -27.20 20.62 20.52
C ALA A 364 -26.16 20.63 19.38
N ILE A 365 -26.01 19.51 18.66
CA ILE A 365 -25.10 19.43 17.50
C ILE A 365 -25.56 20.40 16.40
N VAL A 366 -26.86 20.39 16.07
CA VAL A 366 -27.44 21.25 15.03
C VAL A 366 -27.30 22.73 15.41
N ARG A 367 -27.39 23.07 16.70
CA ARG A 367 -27.18 24.43 17.24
C ARG A 367 -25.72 24.80 17.50
N LYS A 368 -24.75 24.08 16.93
CA LYS A 368 -23.30 24.31 17.11
C LYS A 368 -22.82 24.13 18.56
N ASN A 369 -23.04 22.96 19.13
CA ASN A 369 -22.61 22.59 20.49
C ASN A 369 -23.23 23.46 21.58
N ASP A 370 -24.55 23.62 21.56
CA ASP A 370 -25.29 24.29 22.63
C ASP A 370 -25.13 23.51 23.96
N GLN A 371 -24.37 24.09 24.89
CA GLN A 371 -23.94 23.44 26.12
C GLN A 371 -25.11 23.16 27.08
N ASP A 372 -26.15 23.98 27.06
CA ASP A 372 -27.29 23.83 27.98
C ASP A 372 -28.24 22.71 27.54
N THR A 373 -28.37 22.48 26.23
CA THR A 373 -29.08 21.30 25.70
C THR A 373 -28.29 20.02 25.91
N LEU A 374 -26.96 20.04 25.81
CA LEU A 374 -26.11 18.89 26.17
C LEU A 374 -26.22 18.55 27.66
N ARG A 375 -26.26 19.55 28.55
CA ARG A 375 -26.51 19.34 29.98
C ARG A 375 -27.89 18.76 30.25
N SER A 376 -28.91 19.19 29.50
CA SER A 376 -30.26 18.63 29.60
C SER A 376 -30.33 17.19 29.09
N ALA A 377 -29.58 16.86 28.03
CA ALA A 377 -29.43 15.49 27.54
C ALA A 377 -28.79 14.58 28.59
N ILE A 378 -27.68 15.04 29.19
CA ILE A 378 -26.98 14.35 30.28
C ILE A 378 -27.88 14.21 31.52
N GLY A 379 -28.66 15.25 31.84
CA GLY A 379 -29.61 15.21 32.96
C GLY A 379 -30.74 14.20 32.77
N LYS A 380 -31.06 13.85 31.52
CA LYS A 380 -32.03 12.78 31.21
C LYS A 380 -31.37 11.39 31.20
N ASN A 381 -30.14 11.29 30.72
CA ASN A 381 -29.39 10.03 30.67
C ASN A 381 -27.92 10.26 31.00
N GLU A 382 -27.56 10.01 32.26
CA GLU A 382 -26.21 10.23 32.79
C GLU A 382 -25.14 9.30 32.16
N LEU A 383 -25.55 8.27 31.41
CA LEU A 383 -24.67 7.30 30.75
C LEU A 383 -24.36 7.66 29.29
N PHE A 384 -24.88 8.77 28.77
CA PHE A 384 -24.75 9.18 27.38
C PHE A 384 -23.39 9.88 27.13
N TRP A 385 -22.34 9.09 26.92
CA TRP A 385 -20.93 9.52 26.89
C TRP A 385 -20.56 10.45 25.73
N GLU A 386 -21.27 10.37 24.61
CA GLU A 386 -21.03 11.22 23.43
C GLU A 386 -21.32 12.70 23.71
N ALA A 387 -22.26 13.01 24.62
CA ALA A 387 -22.52 14.39 25.03
C ALA A 387 -21.40 14.97 25.92
N TYR A 388 -20.69 14.12 26.67
CA TYR A 388 -19.56 14.54 27.51
C TYR A 388 -18.32 14.87 26.68
N GLU A 389 -18.09 14.19 25.55
CA GLU A 389 -16.97 14.45 24.63
C GLU A 389 -17.03 15.89 24.06
N LEU A 390 -18.24 16.44 23.86
CA LEU A 390 -18.46 17.78 23.32
C LEU A 390 -18.44 18.90 24.38
N LEU A 391 -18.39 18.57 25.68
CA LEU A 391 -18.49 19.49 26.82
C LEU A 391 -17.15 19.77 27.52
N GLU A 392 -16.01 19.47 26.88
CA GLU A 392 -14.63 19.38 27.42
C GLU A 392 -14.18 20.47 28.41
N ASP A 393 -14.77 21.68 28.42
CA ASP A 393 -14.26 22.83 29.17
C ASP A 393 -14.94 23.15 30.53
N VAL A 394 -16.07 22.53 30.92
CA VAL A 394 -16.91 23.08 32.03
C VAL A 394 -17.18 22.13 33.22
N VAL A 395 -16.61 20.93 33.26
CA VAL A 395 -17.01 19.86 34.21
C VAL A 395 -16.37 19.98 35.62
N GLU A 396 -16.13 21.20 36.12
CA GLU A 396 -15.72 21.39 37.53
C GLU A 396 -16.89 21.38 38.53
N ALA A 397 -18.14 21.52 38.06
CA ALA A 397 -19.28 21.75 38.95
C ALA A 397 -20.54 20.95 38.59
N ALA A 398 -20.56 19.62 38.77
CA ALA A 398 -21.83 18.88 38.88
C ALA A 398 -21.69 17.51 39.58
N THR A 399 -22.46 17.35 40.65
CA THR A 399 -22.96 16.14 41.37
C THR A 399 -21.99 15.00 41.77
N PRO A 400 -22.24 14.30 42.91
CA PRO A 400 -21.40 13.18 43.37
C PRO A 400 -21.36 11.97 42.40
N ALA A 401 -22.41 11.76 41.60
CA ALA A 401 -22.49 10.71 40.58
C ALA A 401 -21.74 11.11 39.29
N GLY A 402 -21.86 12.39 38.87
CA GLY A 402 -21.03 12.96 37.81
C GLY A 402 -19.54 12.88 38.11
N ARG A 403 -19.14 13.05 39.39
CA ARG A 403 -17.77 12.76 39.85
C ARG A 403 -17.36 11.31 39.64
N ARG A 404 -18.23 10.29 39.68
CA ARG A 404 -17.83 8.87 39.47
C ARG A 404 -17.52 8.57 38.02
N LEU A 405 -18.34 9.01 37.07
CA LEU A 405 -18.08 8.83 35.63
C LEU A 405 -16.97 9.75 35.12
N HIS A 406 -16.93 11.00 35.61
CA HIS A 406 -15.76 11.86 35.46
C HIS A 406 -14.52 11.25 36.15
N ASN A 407 -14.66 10.46 37.22
CA ASN A 407 -13.56 9.71 37.82
C ASN A 407 -13.17 8.46 37.03
N ILE A 408 -14.03 7.86 36.21
CA ILE A 408 -13.69 6.75 35.29
C ILE A 408 -12.97 7.29 34.05
N PHE A 409 -13.41 8.44 33.53
CA PHE A 409 -12.72 9.18 32.46
C PHE A 409 -11.42 9.82 32.97
N ARG A 410 -11.42 10.35 34.20
CA ARG A 410 -10.17 10.63 34.93
C ARG A 410 -9.42 9.36 35.20
N MET A 411 -9.98 8.18 35.47
CA MET A 411 -9.20 6.95 35.72
C MET A 411 -8.37 6.59 34.48
N PHE A 412 -8.93 6.78 33.28
CA PHE A 412 -8.21 6.68 32.02
C PHE A 412 -7.09 7.75 31.88
N LEU A 413 -7.32 9.01 32.29
CA LEU A 413 -6.34 10.11 32.27
C LEU A 413 -5.37 10.17 33.49
N PHE A 414 -5.72 9.53 34.61
CA PHE A 414 -5.12 9.62 35.95
C PHE A 414 -4.32 8.35 36.25
N CYS A 415 -4.68 7.19 35.67
CA CYS A 415 -3.76 6.05 35.51
C CYS A 415 -2.50 6.47 34.73
N ASN A 416 -2.60 7.51 33.88
CA ASN A 416 -1.45 8.12 33.21
C ASN A 416 -0.72 9.20 34.05
N ARG A 417 -1.22 9.62 35.22
CA ARG A 417 -0.61 10.75 35.95
C ARG A 417 -0.38 10.60 37.47
N HIS A 418 -1.13 9.81 38.23
CA HIS A 418 -0.92 9.73 39.68
C HIS A 418 -1.37 8.39 40.31
N LYS A 419 -0.41 7.54 40.70
CA LYS A 419 -0.63 6.59 41.81
C LYS A 419 -0.85 7.40 43.09
N LYS A 420 -2.09 7.42 43.63
CA LYS A 420 -2.30 7.55 45.09
C LYS A 420 -3.67 7.19 45.66
N THR A 421 -4.64 6.70 44.90
CA THR A 421 -5.92 6.22 45.48
C THR A 421 -6.27 4.85 44.93
N GLN A 422 -6.49 3.88 45.83
CA GLN A 422 -7.07 2.58 45.52
C GLN A 422 -8.49 2.82 44.97
N PHE A 423 -8.66 2.69 43.66
CA PHE A 423 -9.98 2.63 43.03
C PHE A 423 -10.33 1.16 42.78
N GLU A 424 -11.56 0.78 43.12
CA GLU A 424 -12.13 -0.50 42.71
C GLU A 424 -12.45 -0.43 41.21
N ILE A 425 -12.00 -1.42 40.45
CA ILE A 425 -12.27 -1.53 39.03
C ILE A 425 -13.71 -2.00 38.88
N ASP A 426 -14.53 -1.23 38.17
CA ASP A 426 -15.90 -1.62 37.86
C ASP A 426 -15.91 -2.82 36.91
N LEU A 427 -16.52 -3.92 37.34
CA LEU A 427 -16.62 -5.19 36.60
C LEU A 427 -17.82 -5.23 35.65
N SER A 428 -18.63 -4.16 35.59
CA SER A 428 -19.79 -4.04 34.69
C SER A 428 -19.41 -4.20 33.21
N HIS A 429 -18.20 -3.77 32.83
CA HIS A 429 -17.65 -3.92 31.48
C HIS A 429 -16.34 -4.73 31.52
N PRO A 430 -16.41 -6.08 31.41
CA PRO A 430 -15.27 -6.94 31.67
C PRO A 430 -14.08 -6.69 30.71
N ASN A 431 -14.31 -6.34 29.44
CA ASN A 431 -13.23 -6.10 28.48
C ASN A 431 -12.37 -4.87 28.86
N LEU A 432 -13.03 -3.78 29.26
CA LEU A 432 -12.35 -2.55 29.67
C LEU A 432 -11.62 -2.75 30.99
N ALA A 433 -12.23 -3.46 31.94
CA ALA A 433 -11.59 -3.86 33.19
C ALA A 433 -10.33 -4.71 32.94
N ALA A 434 -10.42 -5.71 32.05
CA ALA A 434 -9.30 -6.55 31.67
C ALA A 434 -8.18 -5.76 30.97
N ALA A 435 -8.53 -4.84 30.07
CA ALA A 435 -7.57 -3.96 29.40
C ALA A 435 -6.89 -2.98 30.37
N ALA A 436 -7.60 -2.47 31.38
CA ALA A 436 -7.04 -1.64 32.42
C ALA A 436 -6.04 -2.43 33.29
N LEU A 437 -6.41 -3.63 33.73
CA LEU A 437 -5.53 -4.54 34.48
C LEU A 437 -4.27 -4.91 33.70
N TYR A 438 -4.40 -5.16 32.38
CA TYR A 438 -3.26 -5.39 31.50
C TYR A 438 -2.28 -4.20 31.51
N ASN A 439 -2.81 -2.98 31.41
CA ASN A 439 -1.99 -1.77 31.44
C ASN A 439 -1.34 -1.52 32.81
N LEU A 440 -1.98 -1.93 33.91
CA LEU A 440 -1.45 -1.93 35.26
C LEU A 440 -0.43 -3.06 35.53
N LYS A 441 -0.18 -3.93 34.53
CA LYS A 441 0.69 -5.12 34.61
C LYS A 441 0.16 -6.21 35.55
N GLU A 442 -1.12 -6.17 35.91
CA GLU A 442 -1.80 -7.25 36.64
C GLU A 442 -2.27 -8.34 35.64
N TYR A 443 -1.31 -8.94 34.91
CA TYR A 443 -1.60 -9.85 33.81
C TYR A 443 -2.45 -11.05 34.22
N ARG A 444 -2.22 -11.60 35.42
CA ARG A 444 -2.99 -12.76 35.92
C ARG A 444 -4.48 -12.46 36.09
N LYS A 445 -4.83 -11.31 36.69
CA LYS A 445 -6.24 -10.92 36.85
C LYS A 445 -6.88 -10.55 35.50
N SER A 446 -6.10 -9.91 34.62
CA SER A 446 -6.53 -9.61 33.26
C SER A 446 -6.84 -10.90 32.48
N GLU A 447 -5.98 -11.91 32.60
CA GLU A 447 -6.16 -13.24 32.00
C GLU A 447 -7.45 -13.91 32.49
N GLU A 448 -7.67 -13.96 33.80
CA GLU A 448 -8.88 -14.56 34.41
C GLU A 448 -10.17 -13.91 33.88
N ILE A 449 -10.20 -12.58 33.70
CA ILE A 449 -11.37 -11.89 33.16
C ILE A 449 -11.54 -12.18 31.65
N PHE A 450 -10.46 -12.15 30.86
CA PHE A 450 -10.52 -12.49 29.43
C PHE A 450 -10.95 -13.93 29.19
N GLU A 451 -10.55 -14.86 30.05
CA GLU A 451 -11.06 -16.23 30.01
C GLU A 451 -12.55 -16.31 30.30
N GLY A 452 -13.02 -15.54 31.30
CA GLY A 452 -14.45 -15.40 31.58
C GLY A 452 -15.23 -14.85 30.38
N ILE A 453 -14.69 -13.84 29.69
CA ILE A 453 -15.29 -13.27 28.47
C ILE A 453 -15.37 -14.33 27.37
N VAL A 454 -14.25 -14.99 27.08
CA VAL A 454 -14.18 -16.05 26.06
C VAL A 454 -15.09 -17.23 26.43
N ALA A 455 -15.32 -17.53 27.71
CA ALA A 455 -16.25 -18.59 28.13
C ALA A 455 -17.73 -18.18 28.03
N SER A 456 -18.06 -16.92 28.36
CA SER A 456 -19.44 -16.45 28.51
C SER A 456 -20.05 -15.92 27.21
N SER A 457 -19.30 -15.18 26.40
CA SER A 457 -19.79 -14.54 25.18
C SER A 457 -19.14 -15.14 23.94
N VAL A 458 -19.96 -15.41 22.92
CA VAL A 458 -19.49 -15.99 21.65
C VAL A 458 -19.00 -14.90 20.69
N PHE A 459 -19.44 -13.65 20.85
CA PHE A 459 -19.27 -12.59 19.86
C PHE A 459 -18.43 -11.39 20.33
N ASP A 460 -18.04 -11.34 21.60
CA ASP A 460 -17.27 -10.23 22.14
C ASP A 460 -15.76 -10.45 21.89
N ILE A 461 -15.18 -9.61 21.04
CA ILE A 461 -13.79 -9.73 20.54
C ILE A 461 -12.99 -8.47 20.89
N ASP A 462 -13.61 -7.49 21.54
CA ASP A 462 -12.94 -6.22 21.82
C ASP A 462 -11.78 -6.43 22.80
N TYR A 463 -10.62 -5.86 22.48
CA TYR A 463 -9.36 -5.99 23.24
C TYR A 463 -8.81 -7.42 23.38
N ILE A 464 -9.29 -8.40 22.60
CA ILE A 464 -8.78 -9.78 22.65
C ILE A 464 -7.31 -9.88 22.22
N ASP A 465 -6.81 -8.88 21.48
CA ASP A 465 -5.41 -8.74 21.14
C ASP A 465 -4.53 -8.63 22.40
N LEU A 466 -5.01 -7.97 23.45
CA LEU A 466 -4.32 -7.90 24.75
C LEU A 466 -4.23 -9.28 25.42
N TYR A 467 -5.33 -10.04 25.41
CA TYR A 467 -5.32 -11.42 25.90
C TYR A 467 -4.34 -12.29 25.12
N SER A 468 -4.32 -12.15 23.79
CA SER A 468 -3.37 -12.86 22.94
C SER A 468 -1.91 -12.52 23.27
N ASN A 469 -1.61 -11.27 23.65
CA ASN A 469 -0.28 -10.84 24.09
C ASN A 469 0.11 -11.49 25.43
N ILE A 470 -0.82 -11.62 26.39
CA ILE A 470 -0.57 -12.33 27.66
C ILE A 470 -0.20 -13.79 27.39
N LEU A 471 -1.01 -14.49 26.57
CA LEU A 471 -0.75 -15.89 26.22
C LEU A 471 0.57 -16.06 25.46
N TYR A 472 0.91 -15.11 24.59
CA TYR A 472 2.21 -15.07 23.90
C TYR A 472 3.39 -14.94 24.88
N LEU A 473 3.30 -14.01 25.84
CA LEU A 473 4.34 -13.82 26.87
C LEU A 473 4.53 -15.07 27.73
N ASN A 474 3.44 -15.75 28.09
CA ASN A 474 3.45 -16.99 28.86
C ASN A 474 3.83 -18.23 28.02
N LYS A 475 3.96 -18.09 26.69
CA LYS A 475 4.20 -19.18 25.72
C LYS A 475 3.15 -20.30 25.82
N ASP A 476 1.90 -19.89 26.01
CA ASP A 476 0.80 -20.81 26.25
C ASP A 476 0.24 -21.42 24.94
N ALA A 477 -0.03 -22.73 24.95
CA ALA A 477 -0.64 -23.45 23.84
C ALA A 477 -2.09 -23.01 23.56
N ARG A 478 -2.80 -22.46 24.57
CA ARG A 478 -4.16 -21.91 24.44
C ARG A 478 -4.28 -20.83 23.35
N LEU A 479 -3.17 -20.15 23.02
CA LEU A 479 -3.12 -19.15 21.96
C LEU A 479 -3.55 -19.71 20.59
N GLY A 480 -3.21 -20.97 20.28
CA GLY A 480 -3.63 -21.60 19.03
C GLY A 480 -5.13 -21.87 18.96
N LEU A 481 -5.72 -22.29 20.08
CA LEU A 481 -7.16 -22.49 20.20
C LEU A 481 -7.91 -21.15 20.08
N LEU A 482 -7.39 -20.11 20.74
CA LEU A 482 -7.93 -18.76 20.65
C LEU A 482 -7.90 -18.25 19.21
N ALA A 483 -6.77 -18.39 18.50
CA ALA A 483 -6.64 -17.97 17.10
C ALA A 483 -7.65 -18.66 16.17
N GLN A 484 -7.84 -19.98 16.31
CA GLN A 484 -8.84 -20.71 15.53
C GLN A 484 -10.27 -20.26 15.85
N ARG A 485 -10.55 -19.99 17.13
CA ARG A 485 -11.85 -19.52 17.59
C ARG A 485 -12.16 -18.12 17.05
N MET A 486 -11.23 -17.18 17.17
CA MET A 486 -11.41 -15.81 16.66
C MET A 486 -11.64 -15.78 15.15
N LEU A 487 -10.95 -16.64 14.39
CA LEU A 487 -11.16 -16.77 12.95
C LEU A 487 -12.58 -17.24 12.60
N LYS A 488 -13.16 -18.16 13.38
CA LYS A 488 -14.54 -18.63 13.19
C LYS A 488 -15.59 -17.58 13.55
N ILE A 489 -15.33 -16.78 14.58
CA ILE A 489 -16.27 -15.74 15.03
C ILE A 489 -16.27 -14.57 14.04
N ASN A 490 -15.10 -13.97 13.78
CA ASN A 490 -14.99 -12.84 12.87
C ASN A 490 -13.60 -12.69 12.25
N SER A 491 -13.49 -12.99 10.96
CA SER A 491 -12.24 -12.85 10.20
C SER A 491 -11.95 -11.42 9.73
N TYR A 492 -12.86 -10.45 9.88
CA TYR A 492 -12.69 -9.08 9.36
C TYR A 492 -12.30 -8.05 10.43
N ARG A 493 -11.78 -8.52 11.57
CA ARG A 493 -11.36 -7.69 12.70
C ARG A 493 -9.82 -7.64 12.83
N PRO A 494 -9.22 -6.47 13.10
CA PRO A 494 -7.79 -6.36 13.37
C PRO A 494 -7.33 -7.26 14.52
N GLU A 495 -8.12 -7.33 15.60
CA GLU A 495 -7.81 -8.07 16.82
C GLU A 495 -7.70 -9.58 16.56
N THR A 496 -8.57 -10.13 15.70
CA THR A 496 -8.49 -11.52 15.23
C THR A 496 -7.17 -11.79 14.52
N HIS A 497 -6.78 -10.92 13.59
CA HIS A 497 -5.56 -11.09 12.82
C HIS A 497 -4.30 -10.87 13.65
N VAL A 498 -4.34 -9.99 14.66
CA VAL A 498 -3.27 -9.85 15.67
C VAL A 498 -3.13 -11.14 16.47
N THR A 499 -4.23 -11.73 16.92
CA THR A 499 -4.22 -13.00 17.66
C THR A 499 -3.58 -14.13 16.83
N ILE A 500 -3.93 -14.23 15.54
CA ILE A 500 -3.35 -15.21 14.61
C ILE A 500 -1.86 -14.91 14.36
N GLY A 501 -1.50 -13.63 14.20
CA GLY A 501 -0.11 -13.21 14.03
C GLY A 501 0.75 -13.60 15.24
N ASN A 502 0.26 -13.35 16.45
CA ASN A 502 0.92 -13.75 17.71
C ASN A 502 1.10 -15.27 17.80
N TYR A 503 0.13 -16.06 17.33
CA TYR A 503 0.27 -17.52 17.25
C TYR A 503 1.40 -17.95 16.30
N TYR A 504 1.49 -17.36 15.11
CA TYR A 504 2.58 -17.67 14.16
C TYR A 504 3.94 -17.18 14.64
N SER A 505 3.98 -16.03 15.32
CA SER A 505 5.17 -15.51 15.98
C SER A 505 5.67 -16.47 17.07
N LEU A 506 4.77 -17.01 17.91
CA LEU A 506 5.11 -18.03 18.90
C LEU A 506 5.68 -19.31 18.25
N LYS A 507 5.17 -19.68 17.07
CA LYS A 507 5.70 -20.78 16.24
C LYS A 507 6.99 -20.45 15.51
N LYS A 508 7.50 -19.21 15.60
CA LYS A 508 8.68 -18.69 14.88
C LYS A 508 8.52 -18.64 13.36
N ASP A 509 7.28 -18.65 12.85
CA ASP A 509 6.99 -18.41 11.44
C ASP A 509 6.73 -16.91 11.23
N HIS A 510 7.82 -16.13 11.31
CA HIS A 510 7.78 -14.66 11.29
C HIS A 510 7.21 -14.11 9.98
N ALA A 511 7.42 -14.80 8.84
CA ALA A 511 6.89 -14.37 7.55
C ALA A 511 5.35 -14.38 7.53
N LYS A 512 4.74 -15.48 8.02
CA LYS A 512 3.28 -15.54 8.15
C LYS A 512 2.75 -14.58 9.21
N ALA A 513 3.46 -14.42 10.33
CA ALA A 513 3.08 -13.46 11.36
C ALA A 513 2.96 -12.04 10.76
N ILE A 514 3.96 -11.62 9.98
CA ILE A 514 3.95 -10.33 9.28
C ILE A 514 2.77 -10.21 8.31
N GLU A 515 2.46 -11.27 7.53
CA GLU A 515 1.31 -11.26 6.61
C GLU A 515 -0.01 -11.03 7.37
N TYR A 516 -0.22 -11.70 8.49
CA TYR A 516 -1.44 -11.54 9.29
C TYR A 516 -1.49 -10.18 10.01
N PHE A 517 -0.36 -9.69 10.54
CA PHE A 517 -0.33 -8.33 11.11
C PHE A 517 -0.55 -7.24 10.04
N GLN A 518 -0.09 -7.45 8.81
CA GLN A 518 -0.39 -6.55 7.69
C GLN A 518 -1.89 -6.57 7.36
N LYS A 519 -2.54 -7.73 7.32
CA LYS A 519 -4.00 -7.82 7.19
C LYS A 519 -4.72 -7.08 8.31
N ALA A 520 -4.23 -7.16 9.54
CA ALA A 520 -4.78 -6.41 10.66
C ALA A 520 -4.64 -4.88 10.45
N ALA A 521 -3.50 -4.42 9.95
CA ALA A 521 -3.26 -3.02 9.63
C ALA A 521 -4.11 -2.51 8.44
N ASP A 522 -4.36 -3.36 7.45
CA ASP A 522 -5.21 -3.04 6.29
C ASP A 522 -6.69 -2.91 6.68
N LEU A 523 -7.16 -3.78 7.57
CA LEU A 523 -8.52 -3.74 8.11
C LEU A 523 -8.72 -2.58 9.09
N GLY A 524 -7.71 -2.28 9.91
CA GLY A 524 -7.72 -1.21 10.89
C GLY A 524 -6.56 -0.23 10.71
N PRO A 525 -6.63 0.74 9.79
CA PRO A 525 -5.53 1.69 9.56
C PRO A 525 -5.18 2.55 10.77
N ARG A 526 -6.12 2.72 11.72
CA ARG A 526 -5.94 3.45 12.99
C ARG A 526 -5.45 2.56 14.14
N HIS A 527 -5.30 1.25 13.93
CA HIS A 527 -4.87 0.33 14.97
C HIS A 527 -3.33 0.32 15.07
N ALA A 528 -2.79 1.21 15.90
CA ALA A 528 -1.33 1.44 16.03
C ALA A 528 -0.54 0.16 16.41
N ILE A 529 -1.14 -0.70 17.23
CA ILE A 529 -0.50 -1.93 17.75
C ILE A 529 -0.06 -2.85 16.61
N SER A 530 -0.86 -3.00 15.55
CA SER A 530 -0.53 -3.83 14.38
C SER A 530 0.81 -3.42 13.76
N TYR A 531 1.05 -2.11 13.60
CA TYR A 531 2.29 -1.60 13.05
C TYR A 531 3.49 -1.83 13.99
N THR A 532 3.27 -1.72 15.30
CA THR A 532 4.30 -2.03 16.31
C THR A 532 4.68 -3.52 16.27
N LEU A 533 3.70 -4.42 16.18
CA LEU A 533 3.94 -5.86 16.10
C LEU A 533 4.67 -6.25 14.80
N ILE A 534 4.31 -5.68 13.65
CA ILE A 534 5.07 -5.84 12.40
C ILE A 534 6.54 -5.41 12.62
N GLY A 535 6.76 -4.29 13.30
CA GLY A 535 8.10 -3.82 13.64
C GLY A 535 8.90 -4.82 14.48
N HIS A 536 8.27 -5.44 15.49
CA HIS A 536 8.92 -6.48 16.30
C HIS A 536 9.30 -7.72 15.46
N GLU A 537 8.43 -8.18 14.57
CA GLU A 537 8.75 -9.32 13.71
C GLU A 537 9.92 -9.03 12.75
N TYR A 538 10.00 -7.82 12.20
CA TYR A 538 11.16 -7.42 11.40
C TYR A 538 12.45 -7.32 12.22
N MET A 539 12.37 -6.94 13.51
CA MET A 539 13.52 -6.98 14.42
C MET A 539 14.02 -8.41 14.64
N GLU A 540 13.11 -9.38 14.81
CA GLU A 540 13.47 -10.81 14.92
C GLU A 540 14.11 -11.35 13.63
N LEU A 541 13.62 -10.90 12.47
CA LEU A 541 14.24 -11.18 11.16
C LEU A 541 15.57 -10.43 10.92
N LYS A 542 16.00 -9.58 11.87
CA LYS A 542 17.17 -8.69 11.77
C LYS A 542 17.11 -7.66 10.64
N ASP A 543 15.93 -7.41 10.08
CA ASP A 543 15.69 -6.34 9.10
C ASP A 543 15.30 -5.05 9.83
N VAL A 544 16.32 -4.38 10.35
CA VAL A 544 16.15 -3.17 11.17
C VAL A 544 15.58 -2.01 10.34
N ALA A 545 15.86 -1.95 9.04
CA ALA A 545 15.40 -0.87 8.17
C ALA A 545 13.87 -0.89 8.01
N ASN A 546 13.30 -2.07 7.75
CA ASN A 546 11.85 -2.22 7.68
C ASN A 546 11.20 -2.07 9.07
N ALA A 547 11.85 -2.54 10.14
CA ALA A 547 11.36 -2.31 11.50
C ALA A 547 11.17 -0.81 11.81
N ILE A 548 12.18 0.03 11.53
CA ILE A 548 12.12 1.49 11.72
C ILE A 548 10.97 2.11 10.92
N LYS A 549 10.78 1.67 9.67
CA LYS A 549 9.69 2.15 8.81
C LYS A 549 8.32 1.88 9.42
N PHE A 550 8.10 0.68 9.96
CA PHE A 550 6.80 0.31 10.55
C PHE A 550 6.58 0.93 11.93
N TYR A 551 7.61 1.05 12.77
CA TYR A 551 7.47 1.82 14.02
C TYR A 551 7.17 3.29 13.77
N THR A 552 7.81 3.90 12.76
CA THR A 552 7.50 5.29 12.37
C THR A 552 6.04 5.45 11.94
N LYS A 553 5.47 4.46 11.25
CA LYS A 553 4.04 4.45 10.93
C LYS A 553 3.18 4.32 12.19
N SER A 554 3.54 3.45 13.13
CA SER A 554 2.83 3.30 14.40
C SER A 554 2.76 4.61 15.17
N ILE A 555 3.89 5.31 15.32
CA ILE A 555 3.99 6.62 15.99
C ILE A 555 3.12 7.68 15.31
N ARG A 556 3.03 7.68 13.97
CA ARG A 556 2.15 8.61 13.25
C ARG A 556 0.66 8.34 13.47
N VAL A 557 0.30 7.09 13.74
CA VAL A 557 -1.09 6.70 14.01
C VAL A 557 -1.47 7.02 15.45
N ASN A 558 -0.60 6.68 16.41
CA ASN A 558 -0.76 7.03 17.81
C ASN A 558 0.58 7.46 18.41
N GLU A 559 0.74 8.76 18.65
CA GLU A 559 1.97 9.30 19.24
C GLU A 559 2.13 8.91 20.72
N HIS A 560 1.03 8.60 21.41
CA HIS A 560 1.01 8.32 22.84
C HIS A 560 1.28 6.84 23.18
N ASP A 561 1.52 5.97 22.19
CA ASP A 561 1.91 4.58 22.44
C ASP A 561 3.41 4.45 22.70
N TYR A 562 3.78 4.28 23.97
CA TYR A 562 5.18 4.11 24.40
C TYR A 562 5.90 2.91 23.75
N ARG A 563 5.16 1.88 23.31
CA ARG A 563 5.74 0.63 22.75
C ARG A 563 6.43 0.88 21.42
N ALA A 564 5.85 1.72 20.57
CA ALA A 564 6.44 2.07 19.28
C ALA A 564 7.73 2.89 19.45
N TRP A 565 7.74 3.82 20.40
CA TRP A 565 8.94 4.58 20.78
C TRP A 565 10.04 3.68 21.34
N PHE A 566 9.67 2.72 22.19
CA PHE A 566 10.59 1.72 22.72
C PHE A 566 11.17 0.83 21.61
N GLY A 567 10.32 0.32 20.69
CA GLY A 567 10.75 -0.48 19.54
C GLY A 567 11.73 0.27 18.63
N MET A 568 11.50 1.57 18.39
CA MET A 568 12.45 2.45 17.70
C MET A 568 13.79 2.54 18.43
N ALA A 569 13.76 2.75 19.74
CA ALA A 569 14.97 2.84 20.54
C ALA A 569 15.79 1.53 20.49
N GLN A 570 15.10 0.38 20.54
CA GLN A 570 15.73 -0.94 20.39
C GLN A 570 16.34 -1.13 18.99
N ALA A 571 15.65 -0.67 17.93
CA ALA A 571 16.16 -0.69 16.57
C ALA A 571 17.45 0.14 16.39
N TYR A 572 17.50 1.36 16.94
CA TYR A 572 18.73 2.16 16.89
C TYR A 572 19.84 1.59 17.79
N SER A 573 19.48 0.95 18.91
CA SER A 573 20.43 0.26 19.78
C SER A 573 21.07 -0.95 19.09
N SER A 574 20.31 -1.71 18.28
CA SER A 574 20.85 -2.84 17.49
C SER A 574 21.83 -2.36 16.40
N LEU A 575 21.62 -1.16 15.85
CA LEU A 575 22.56 -0.47 14.97
C LEU A 575 23.75 0.16 15.69
N LYS A 576 23.86 0.01 17.03
CA LYS A 576 24.89 0.62 17.89
C LYS A 576 24.87 2.16 17.90
N MET A 577 23.79 2.78 17.43
CA MET A 577 23.60 4.23 17.46
C MET A 577 22.96 4.64 18.79
N TYR A 578 23.71 4.44 19.88
CA TYR A 578 23.17 4.58 21.24
C TYR A 578 22.71 6.01 21.58
N GLU A 579 23.36 7.05 21.07
CA GLU A 579 22.92 8.44 21.29
C GLU A 579 21.53 8.71 20.68
N TYR A 580 21.27 8.21 19.48
CA TYR A 580 19.93 8.31 18.86
C TYR A 580 18.91 7.44 19.59
N ALA A 581 19.30 6.24 20.03
CA ALA A 581 18.43 5.37 20.81
C ALA A 581 17.98 6.03 22.13
N LEU A 582 18.86 6.81 22.78
CA LEU A 582 18.52 7.53 24.02
C LEU A 582 17.41 8.57 23.85
N ILE A 583 17.33 9.24 22.71
CA ILE A 583 16.24 10.19 22.42
C ILE A 583 14.89 9.48 22.48
N PHE A 584 14.80 8.32 21.82
CA PHE A 584 13.58 7.53 21.77
C PHE A 584 13.28 6.81 23.09
N PHE A 585 14.30 6.32 23.80
CA PHE A 585 14.13 5.78 25.16
C PHE A 585 13.59 6.83 26.12
N ARG A 586 14.11 8.07 26.08
CA ARG A 586 13.64 9.16 26.92
C ARG A 586 12.15 9.44 26.68
N ARG A 587 11.73 9.52 25.41
CA ARG A 587 10.31 9.71 25.05
C ARG A 587 9.42 8.60 25.59
N SER A 588 9.88 7.35 25.54
CA SER A 588 9.15 6.19 26.10
C SER A 588 9.05 6.25 27.63
N VAL A 589 10.14 6.61 28.30
CA VAL A 589 10.19 6.79 29.77
C VAL A 589 9.33 7.96 30.24
N ASP A 590 9.28 9.06 29.50
CA ASP A 590 8.44 10.22 29.81
C ASP A 590 6.94 9.86 29.78
N MET A 591 6.55 8.92 28.92
CA MET A 591 5.17 8.41 28.85
C MET A 591 4.86 7.44 29.99
N ARG A 592 5.80 6.58 30.39
CA ARG A 592 5.63 5.63 31.49
C ARG A 592 6.80 5.71 32.48
N PRO A 593 6.84 6.75 33.33
CA PRO A 593 7.95 6.99 34.25
C PRO A 593 8.00 5.97 35.41
N GLU A 594 6.91 5.25 35.65
CA GLU A 594 6.83 4.21 36.67
C GLU A 594 7.28 2.83 36.19
N ASP A 595 7.60 2.68 34.90
CA ASP A 595 8.00 1.39 34.34
C ASP A 595 9.51 1.17 34.51
N GLY A 596 9.88 0.34 35.49
CA GLY A 596 11.28 -0.05 35.75
C GLY A 596 11.99 -0.69 34.56
N PHE A 597 11.26 -1.39 33.69
CA PHE A 597 11.82 -2.02 32.49
C PHE A 597 12.32 -0.98 31.48
N LEU A 598 11.62 0.13 31.30
CA LEU A 598 12.04 1.20 30.39
C LEU A 598 13.30 1.90 30.90
N TRP A 599 13.37 2.17 32.21
CA TRP A 599 14.57 2.73 32.86
C TRP A 599 15.78 1.81 32.74
N LEU A 600 15.57 0.50 32.86
CA LEU A 600 16.62 -0.51 32.70
C LEU A 600 17.25 -0.46 31.30
N ASN A 601 16.42 -0.49 30.26
CA ASN A 601 16.88 -0.44 28.86
C ASN A 601 17.56 0.89 28.51
N MET A 602 17.03 2.01 29.01
CA MET A 602 17.70 3.32 28.86
C MET A 602 19.06 3.33 29.56
N GLY A 603 19.15 2.76 30.76
CA GLY A 603 20.40 2.60 31.51
C GLY A 603 21.42 1.72 30.77
N GLN A 604 20.98 0.65 30.11
CA GLN A 604 21.85 -0.19 29.28
C GLN A 604 22.42 0.60 28.09
N ALA A 605 21.62 1.46 27.43
CA ALA A 605 22.12 2.33 26.37
C ALA A 605 23.17 3.33 26.89
N TYR A 606 22.93 3.98 28.04
CA TYR A 606 23.94 4.84 28.69
C TYR A 606 25.20 4.08 29.11
N SER A 607 25.07 2.83 29.56
CA SER A 607 26.18 1.96 29.95
C SER A 607 27.09 1.66 28.77
N LYS A 608 26.53 1.42 27.56
CA LYS A 608 27.33 1.26 26.33
C LYS A 608 28.11 2.51 25.94
N LEU A 609 27.59 3.69 26.28
CA LEU A 609 28.27 4.98 26.12
C LEU A 609 29.22 5.32 27.28
N LYS A 610 29.33 4.45 28.31
CA LYS A 610 30.13 4.67 29.53
C LYS A 610 29.81 5.98 30.25
N ARG A 611 28.55 6.41 30.22
CA ARG A 611 28.08 7.63 30.91
C ARG A 611 27.60 7.30 32.31
N ASP A 612 27.95 8.14 33.29
CA ASP A 612 27.56 7.96 34.70
C ASP A 612 26.03 8.02 34.92
N ASP A 613 25.29 8.64 33.99
CA ASP A 613 23.83 8.66 33.99
C ASP A 613 23.20 7.25 33.96
N ALA A 614 23.94 6.24 33.49
CA ALA A 614 23.53 4.84 33.53
C ALA A 614 23.18 4.39 34.95
N LEU A 615 23.99 4.76 35.94
CA LEU A 615 23.80 4.36 37.34
C LEU A 615 22.51 4.96 37.90
N LYS A 616 22.19 6.22 37.57
CA LYS A 616 20.94 6.87 37.99
C LYS A 616 19.73 6.12 37.45
N CYS A 617 19.78 5.70 36.17
CA CYS A 617 18.71 4.93 35.53
C CYS A 617 18.54 3.56 36.18
N PHE A 618 19.63 2.84 36.45
CA PHE A 618 19.56 1.53 37.11
C PHE A 618 19.04 1.62 38.54
N LEU A 619 19.48 2.61 39.32
CA LEU A 619 18.96 2.83 40.68
C LEU A 619 17.47 3.18 40.66
N ARG A 620 17.01 3.96 39.66
CA ARG A 620 15.59 4.23 39.47
C ARG A 620 14.81 2.97 39.13
N ALA A 621 15.32 2.11 38.24
CA ALA A 621 14.71 0.81 37.94
C ALA A 621 14.57 -0.07 39.20
N VAL A 622 15.61 -0.13 40.04
CA VAL A 622 15.57 -0.88 41.31
C VAL A 622 14.55 -0.33 42.29
N SER A 623 14.35 0.99 42.33
CA SER A 623 13.29 1.61 43.15
C SER A 623 11.88 1.27 42.68
N LEU A 624 11.73 0.87 41.41
CA LEU A 624 10.49 0.44 40.77
C LEU A 624 10.36 -1.10 40.77
N ASN A 625 11.02 -1.78 41.71
CA ASN A 625 11.03 -3.24 41.87
C ASN A 625 11.68 -4.05 40.73
N GLU A 626 12.41 -3.41 39.81
CA GLU A 626 13.17 -4.12 38.77
C GLU A 626 14.54 -4.55 39.31
N VAL A 627 14.63 -5.78 39.83
CA VAL A 627 15.83 -6.31 40.50
C VAL A 627 17.02 -6.43 39.55
N GLU A 628 16.78 -6.61 38.25
CA GLU A 628 17.82 -6.66 37.22
C GLU A 628 18.62 -5.35 37.11
N GLY A 629 18.08 -4.23 37.59
CA GLY A 629 18.83 -2.99 37.69
C GLY A 629 20.09 -3.10 38.57
N LEU A 630 20.07 -3.92 39.62
CA LEU A 630 21.25 -4.15 40.47
C LEU A 630 22.36 -4.88 39.71
N LEU A 631 21.99 -5.84 38.85
CA LEU A 631 22.93 -6.60 38.04
C LEU A 631 23.65 -5.67 37.05
N HIS A 632 22.88 -4.88 36.30
CA HIS A 632 23.45 -3.97 35.32
C HIS A 632 24.25 -2.82 35.95
N ALA A 633 23.88 -2.35 37.15
CA ALA A 633 24.69 -1.42 37.92
C ALA A 633 26.04 -2.04 38.32
N ALA A 634 26.04 -3.30 38.78
CA ALA A 634 27.28 -4.00 39.12
C ALA A 634 28.18 -4.20 37.89
N ASP A 635 27.61 -4.60 36.75
CA ASP A 635 28.33 -4.75 35.48
C ASP A 635 28.91 -3.42 34.99
N PHE A 636 28.18 -2.33 35.16
CA PHE A 636 28.67 -0.98 34.84
C PHE A 636 29.89 -0.61 35.69
N HIS A 637 29.83 -0.80 37.02
CA HIS A 637 30.97 -0.55 37.91
C HIS A 637 32.18 -1.44 37.59
N LYS A 638 31.93 -2.71 37.25
CA LYS A 638 32.96 -3.65 36.79
C LYS A 638 33.62 -3.15 35.50
N SER A 639 32.85 -2.65 34.54
CA SER A 639 33.38 -2.07 33.29
C SER A 639 34.23 -0.81 33.51
N MET A 640 33.95 -0.06 34.59
CA MET A 640 34.70 1.12 35.04
C MET A 640 35.88 0.77 35.96
N LYS A 641 36.20 -0.52 36.13
CA LYS A 641 37.25 -1.05 37.04
C LYS A 641 37.05 -0.70 38.53
N LYS A 642 35.83 -0.33 38.95
CA LYS A 642 35.45 -0.08 40.35
C LYS A 642 34.93 -1.38 40.99
N TYR A 643 35.83 -2.32 41.25
CA TYR A 643 35.45 -3.68 41.69
C TYR A 643 34.78 -3.73 43.07
N THR A 644 35.15 -2.84 44.00
CA THR A 644 34.55 -2.74 45.34
C THR A 644 33.06 -2.43 45.27
N ASP A 645 32.67 -1.44 44.47
CA ASP A 645 31.28 -1.04 44.27
C ASP A 645 30.50 -2.12 43.52
N ALA A 646 31.12 -2.73 42.49
CA ALA A 646 30.52 -3.80 41.72
C ALA A 646 30.13 -4.99 42.62
N VAL A 647 31.03 -5.41 43.51
CA VAL A 647 30.80 -6.49 44.47
C VAL A 647 29.64 -6.16 45.40
N ARG A 648 29.56 -4.92 45.92
CA ARG A 648 28.43 -4.48 46.78
C ARG A 648 27.08 -4.63 46.08
N PHE A 649 26.99 -4.30 44.79
CA PHE A 649 25.75 -4.45 44.02
C PHE A 649 25.44 -5.92 43.69
N TYR A 650 26.45 -6.73 43.36
CA TYR A 650 26.27 -8.18 43.16
C TYR A 650 25.81 -8.88 44.45
N GLU A 651 26.37 -8.54 45.62
CA GLU A 651 25.93 -9.08 46.91
C GLU A 651 24.44 -8.76 47.17
N LYS A 652 24.03 -7.51 46.92
CA LYS A 652 22.62 -7.10 47.03
C LYS A 652 21.71 -7.83 46.05
N TYR A 653 22.18 -8.07 44.82
CA TYR A 653 21.44 -8.80 43.80
C TYR A 653 21.20 -10.25 44.20
N VAL A 654 22.26 -10.96 44.63
CA VAL A 654 22.18 -12.36 45.11
C VAL A 654 21.24 -12.47 46.31
N HIS A 655 21.30 -11.51 47.24
CA HIS A 655 20.43 -11.50 48.41
C HIS A 655 18.94 -11.33 48.05
N ARG A 656 18.60 -10.55 47.02
CA ARG A 656 17.21 -10.33 46.58
C ARG A 656 16.64 -11.47 45.73
N ARG A 657 17.45 -12.09 44.84
CA ARG A 657 16.95 -13.07 43.86
C ARG A 657 17.13 -14.53 44.29
N GLY A 658 17.98 -14.81 45.27
CA GLY A 658 18.29 -16.19 45.69
C GLY A 658 19.26 -16.93 44.75
N ARG A 659 19.32 -18.26 44.89
CA ARG A 659 20.40 -19.18 44.42
C ARG A 659 20.55 -19.40 42.90
N GLU A 660 20.09 -18.49 42.04
CA GLU A 660 19.96 -18.79 40.60
C GLU A 660 21.16 -18.39 39.72
N HIS A 661 22.11 -17.59 40.20
CA HIS A 661 23.21 -17.07 39.36
C HIS A 661 24.59 -17.58 39.74
N LYS A 662 24.88 -18.83 39.38
CA LYS A 662 26.19 -19.50 39.60
C LYS A 662 27.39 -18.67 39.13
N ARG A 663 27.27 -17.98 37.99
CA ARG A 663 28.34 -17.13 37.43
C ARG A 663 28.70 -15.95 38.32
N ILE A 664 27.71 -15.34 38.96
CA ILE A 664 27.91 -14.18 39.84
C ILE A 664 28.46 -14.66 41.18
N SER A 665 27.93 -15.76 41.71
CA SER A 665 28.44 -16.41 42.93
C SER A 665 29.92 -16.81 42.77
N ALA A 666 30.31 -17.38 41.62
CA ALA A 666 31.71 -17.72 41.31
C ALA A 666 32.61 -16.47 41.26
N PHE A 667 32.14 -15.38 40.63
CA PHE A 667 32.87 -14.11 40.62
C PHE A 667 33.06 -13.52 42.02
N LEU A 668 32.03 -13.59 42.88
CA LEU A 668 32.10 -13.15 44.27
C LEU A 668 33.05 -14.04 45.08
N ASN A 669 33.01 -15.36 44.90
CA ASN A 669 33.95 -16.30 45.54
C ASN A 669 35.41 -15.94 45.19
N GLU A 670 35.73 -15.80 43.89
CA GLU A 670 37.09 -15.48 43.44
C GLU A 670 37.57 -14.13 44.00
N TYR A 671 36.69 -13.12 44.00
CA TYR A 671 37.00 -11.81 44.56
C TYR A 671 37.28 -11.87 46.07
N PHE A 672 36.41 -12.52 46.86
CA PHE A 672 36.61 -12.62 48.31
C PHE A 672 37.77 -13.54 48.69
N ALA A 673 38.09 -14.55 47.88
CA ALA A 673 39.30 -15.36 48.03
C ALA A 673 40.56 -14.51 47.85
N LYS A 674 40.60 -13.64 46.82
CA LYS A 674 41.71 -12.69 46.58
C LYS A 674 41.85 -11.63 47.67
N VAL A 675 40.74 -11.14 48.22
CA VAL A 675 40.73 -10.14 49.31
C VAL A 675 41.02 -10.80 50.69
N GLY A 676 41.07 -12.13 50.77
CA GLY A 676 41.38 -12.87 52.01
C GLY A 676 40.18 -13.09 52.95
N ASN A 677 38.96 -12.83 52.51
CA ASN A 677 37.74 -13.06 53.31
C ASN A 677 37.19 -14.47 53.10
N LYS A 678 37.79 -15.46 53.81
CA LYS A 678 37.47 -16.89 53.66
C LYS A 678 35.99 -17.22 53.90
N LYS A 679 35.36 -16.61 54.91
CA LYS A 679 33.93 -16.86 55.24
C LYS A 679 32.98 -16.51 54.09
N LYS A 680 33.17 -15.32 53.49
CA LYS A 680 32.36 -14.90 52.33
C LYS A 680 32.70 -15.71 51.08
N ALA A 681 33.97 -16.04 50.87
CA ALA A 681 34.40 -16.88 49.76
C ALA A 681 33.72 -18.27 49.83
N GLU A 682 33.74 -18.95 50.97
CA GLU A 682 33.05 -20.24 51.17
C GLU A 682 31.54 -20.12 50.97
N TYR A 683 30.90 -19.07 51.51
CA TYR A 683 29.46 -18.83 51.32
C TYR A 683 29.08 -18.69 49.84
N TYR A 684 29.75 -17.81 49.09
CA TYR A 684 29.48 -17.64 47.66
C TYR A 684 29.97 -18.83 46.83
N GLY A 685 30.97 -19.57 47.31
CA GLY A 685 31.42 -20.84 46.72
C GLY A 685 30.37 -21.94 46.82
N SER A 686 29.66 -22.03 47.95
CA SER A 686 28.54 -22.98 48.11
C SER A 686 27.31 -22.63 47.25
N LEU A 687 27.23 -21.39 46.77
CA LEU A 687 26.16 -20.87 45.91
C LEU A 687 26.51 -20.92 44.42
N ALA A 688 27.76 -21.18 44.06
CA ALA A 688 28.25 -21.32 42.69
C ALA A 688 28.11 -22.78 42.23
#